data_AF-A0A167B068-F1
#
_entry.id   AF-A0A167B068-F1
#
_cell.length_a   1.000
_cell.length_b   1.000
_cell.length_c   1.000
_cell.angle_alpha   90.00
_cell.angle_beta   90.00
_cell.angle_gamma   90.00
#
_symmetry.space_group_name_H-M   'P 1'
#
loop_
_entity.id
_entity.type
_entity.pdbx_description
1 polymer ?
#
loop_
_entity_poly.entity_id
_entity_poly.type
_entity_poly.pdbx_seq_one_letter_code
_entity_poly.pdbx_strand_id
1 'polypeptide(L)'
;MVHLQSVMALWASFVALSWPVAANPVLNNNNVDAAQLDLKSASDQESNLPAVWPHPQQISGSNASTVRLNSDVTIVTGNATDAPTIKAIQAIVADAGGKATVSSQASGKGTQIYIGTATQNEAAAAAAKALTGDSAEGLTAEGYVLGSGIHNGQPTVVLNGVDVRGTFYAAQTLRQLVNGTPSVPGVKVRDWPLMSIRGSIEGFYGIPWSHQARKDQYVFYGQHKMNTYVYTPKGDPYLRATWRKLYGGEDLDQLKDLIETANANHVDFTYALSPGLDLCYTSDADFNATVSKFEQLRKLGVSSFYIALDDIPQTFHCDSDKKKFPNNGDWHWLADAQAYYLNRVQKDYIKAHHGLTDLETVPTNYRGSAPDPYKGELGKQLDKNIRVQWTGEDTFSDNTTVESVVRADSTYVTDKLFIWDNFPVNDGKPFRLFLNPLTGRAPDLYKHMIGFTSNPMVQSYASMIALGNYGDYSWNSPAYDAKKSWAAVIQALAGKDKSVHAALAAFVDINQNWPYRNSTESAPQLSKDIDDFWAARKSHKNQSSSALADRLKLIASLPDVLPSMAMKPFATEVAPWSTVAMQWAKASQHMTLMLAAIDSGDKSKADDEYNAAQGWVEKTKAKTVDMLSSAGQVVRNAITPTTGDGVFNAFIANATAIYKGQ
;
A
#
# COMPACT_ATOMS: atom_id res chain seq x y z
N MET A 1 -1.53 -4.03 35.07
CA MET A 1 -1.71 -5.17 35.98
C MET A 1 -3.08 -5.77 35.69
N VAL A 2 -3.12 -7.09 35.40
CA VAL A 2 -4.29 -7.95 35.14
C VAL A 2 -5.29 -7.48 34.06
N HIS A 3 -4.89 -7.50 32.78
CA HIS A 3 -5.83 -7.57 31.63
C HIS A 3 -5.11 -8.01 30.34
N LEU A 4 -4.35 -9.10 30.42
CA LEU A 4 -3.65 -9.69 29.27
C LEU A 4 -3.78 -11.21 29.26
N GLN A 5 -4.97 -11.74 29.52
CA GLN A 5 -5.31 -13.15 29.34
C GLN A 5 -6.83 -13.31 29.12
N SER A 6 -7.35 -12.83 27.99
CA SER A 6 -8.72 -13.16 27.56
C SER A 6 -8.92 -12.99 26.04
N VAL A 7 -7.98 -13.44 25.21
CA VAL A 7 -8.23 -13.62 23.76
C VAL A 7 -7.50 -14.88 23.29
N MET A 8 -7.83 -16.03 23.89
CA MET A 8 -7.59 -17.35 23.31
C MET A 8 -8.70 -18.27 23.81
N ALA A 9 -9.23 -19.07 22.89
CA ALA A 9 -10.31 -20.05 23.03
C ALA A 9 -11.76 -19.52 22.90
N LEU A 10 -12.33 -19.67 21.70
CA LEU A 10 -13.45 -20.59 21.46
C LEU A 10 -13.77 -20.67 19.97
N TRP A 11 -13.20 -21.69 19.32
CA TRP A 11 -13.70 -22.26 18.07
C TRP A 11 -14.48 -23.55 18.41
N ALA A 12 -15.45 -23.86 17.54
CA ALA A 12 -16.26 -25.08 17.45
C ALA A 12 -17.58 -25.11 18.25
N SER A 13 -18.68 -24.82 17.54
CA SER A 13 -19.82 -25.75 17.39
C SER A 13 -20.74 -25.28 16.27
N PHE A 14 -20.60 -25.90 15.10
CA PHE A 14 -21.57 -25.84 13.99
C PHE A 14 -22.74 -26.78 14.31
N VAL A 15 -23.98 -26.27 14.30
CA VAL A 15 -25.18 -27.08 14.07
C VAL A 15 -25.98 -26.38 12.98
N ALA A 16 -26.09 -27.08 11.85
CA ALA A 16 -26.88 -26.71 10.71
C ALA A 16 -28.39 -26.83 11.03
N LEU A 17 -29.13 -25.75 10.78
CA LEU A 17 -30.56 -25.79 10.53
C LEU A 17 -30.81 -24.99 9.25
N SER A 18 -30.75 -25.70 8.13
CA SER A 18 -31.35 -25.29 6.86
C SER A 18 -32.86 -25.21 7.04
N TRP A 19 -33.52 -24.22 6.45
CA TRP A 19 -34.91 -24.30 5.93
C TRP A 19 -35.00 -23.48 4.63
N PRO A 20 -35.85 -23.89 3.67
CA PRO A 20 -35.81 -23.39 2.31
C PRO A 20 -36.70 -22.16 2.14
N VAL A 21 -36.24 -21.17 1.39
CA VAL A 21 -37.12 -20.17 0.79
C VAL A 21 -36.93 -20.21 -0.71
N ALA A 22 -37.90 -20.82 -1.38
CA ALA A 22 -38.10 -20.70 -2.81
C ALA A 22 -38.80 -19.37 -3.10
N ALA A 23 -38.30 -18.60 -4.05
CA ALA A 23 -39.11 -17.69 -4.85
C ALA A 23 -38.43 -17.43 -6.20
N ASN A 24 -39.19 -17.72 -7.25
CA ASN A 24 -38.84 -17.64 -8.67
C ASN A 24 -38.53 -16.21 -9.15
N PRO A 25 -37.77 -16.06 -10.27
CA PRO A 25 -37.52 -14.78 -10.88
C PRO A 25 -38.72 -14.34 -11.73
N VAL A 26 -39.15 -13.09 -11.57
CA VAL A 26 -40.03 -12.43 -12.55
C VAL A 26 -39.17 -11.47 -13.35
N LEU A 27 -38.93 -11.87 -14.60
CA LEU A 27 -38.48 -11.01 -15.68
C LEU A 27 -39.52 -9.92 -15.91
N ASN A 28 -39.09 -8.66 -15.98
CA ASN A 28 -39.79 -7.68 -16.80
C ASN A 28 -38.80 -6.68 -17.38
N ASN A 29 -38.67 -6.74 -18.72
CA ASN A 29 -38.04 -5.75 -19.56
C ASN A 29 -38.85 -4.45 -19.53
N ASN A 30 -38.18 -3.30 -19.47
CA ASN A 30 -38.34 -2.19 -20.43
C ASN A 30 -37.48 -0.97 -20.05
N ASN A 31 -36.51 -0.69 -20.94
CA ASN A 31 -35.85 0.58 -21.32
C ASN A 31 -36.15 1.85 -20.52
N VAL A 32 -35.09 2.56 -20.07
CA VAL A 32 -34.77 3.93 -20.55
C VAL A 32 -33.24 4.18 -20.48
N ASP A 33 -32.71 4.72 -21.59
CA ASP A 33 -31.37 5.18 -21.97
C ASP A 33 -30.24 5.38 -20.93
N ALA A 34 -29.14 4.66 -21.16
CA ALA A 34 -27.79 5.08 -20.82
C ALA A 34 -26.88 4.84 -22.03
N ALA A 35 -26.19 5.89 -22.48
CA ALA A 35 -25.27 5.87 -23.60
C ALA A 35 -24.19 4.78 -23.41
N GLN A 36 -24.28 3.72 -24.22
CA GLN A 36 -23.22 2.72 -24.38
C GLN A 36 -22.02 3.38 -25.06
N LEU A 37 -20.97 3.65 -24.28
CA LEU A 37 -19.62 3.78 -24.80
C LEU A 37 -19.10 2.37 -25.10
N ASP A 38 -18.98 2.10 -26.39
CA ASP A 38 -18.46 0.88 -26.99
C ASP A 38 -16.98 0.68 -26.61
N LEU A 39 -16.73 -0.08 -25.53
CA LEU A 39 -15.40 -0.54 -25.11
C LEU A 39 -15.06 -1.88 -25.78
N LYS A 40 -15.20 -2.00 -27.10
CA LYS A 40 -14.67 -3.14 -27.86
C LYS A 40 -14.21 -2.76 -29.27
N SER A 41 -13.11 -2.00 -29.35
CA SER A 41 -12.08 -2.20 -30.39
C SER A 41 -10.86 -1.31 -30.14
N ALA A 42 -9.90 -1.81 -29.36
CA ALA A 42 -8.52 -1.37 -29.42
C ALA A 42 -7.61 -2.57 -29.06
N SER A 43 -7.75 -3.66 -29.83
CA SER A 43 -6.71 -4.69 -29.86
C SER A 43 -5.61 -4.23 -30.81
N ASP A 44 -4.41 -4.13 -30.26
CA ASP A 44 -3.14 -4.43 -30.91
C ASP A 44 -2.71 -3.56 -32.10
N GLN A 45 -2.30 -2.33 -31.78
CA GLN A 45 -0.96 -1.93 -32.21
C GLN A 45 -0.05 -2.00 -31.00
N GLU A 46 0.85 -3.00 -30.95
CA GLU A 46 1.92 -3.09 -29.96
C GLU A 46 2.74 -1.79 -29.99
N SER A 47 2.42 -0.85 -29.10
CA SER A 47 3.23 0.35 -28.92
C SER A 47 4.51 -0.04 -28.19
N ASN A 48 5.68 0.24 -28.76
CA ASN A 48 7.01 0.10 -28.15
C ASN A 48 7.24 1.01 -26.91
N LEU A 49 6.20 1.30 -26.14
CA LEU A 49 6.26 2.16 -24.97
C LEU A 49 6.72 1.38 -23.72
N PRO A 50 7.52 1.98 -22.83
CA PRO A 50 7.79 1.42 -21.52
C PRO A 50 6.49 1.21 -20.73
N ALA A 51 6.42 0.14 -19.94
CA ALA A 51 5.34 -0.05 -18.97
C ALA A 51 5.37 1.07 -17.91
N VAL A 52 4.20 1.59 -17.54
CA VAL A 52 4.01 2.67 -16.57
C VAL A 52 3.10 2.17 -15.45
N TRP A 53 3.50 2.45 -14.20
CA TRP A 53 2.79 2.08 -12.98
C TRP A 53 2.60 3.30 -12.06
N PRO A 54 1.39 3.61 -11.54
CA PRO A 54 0.12 3.00 -11.88
C PRO A 54 -0.23 3.00 -13.36
N HIS A 55 -0.97 1.99 -13.82
CA HIS A 55 -1.39 1.89 -15.22
C HIS A 55 -2.25 3.09 -15.62
N PRO A 56 -1.83 3.91 -16.61
CA PRO A 56 -2.60 5.08 -17.01
C PRO A 56 -3.98 4.70 -17.57
N GLN A 57 -4.96 5.58 -17.38
CA GLN A 57 -6.29 5.42 -17.99
C GLN A 57 -6.20 5.35 -19.52
N GLN A 58 -5.38 6.21 -20.12
CA GLN A 58 -5.12 6.24 -21.55
C GLN A 58 -3.65 6.53 -21.81
N ILE A 59 -2.99 5.62 -22.52
CA ILE A 59 -1.61 5.79 -23.00
C ILE A 59 -1.50 5.18 -24.41
N SER A 60 -0.90 5.92 -25.33
CA SER A 60 -0.63 5.44 -26.68
C SER A 60 0.64 6.04 -27.26
N GLY A 61 1.28 5.31 -28.19
CA GLY A 61 2.35 5.87 -29.00
C GLY A 61 1.84 7.01 -29.88
N SER A 62 2.72 7.91 -30.26
CA SER A 62 2.47 8.90 -31.32
C SER A 62 3.45 8.69 -32.47
N ASN A 63 3.11 9.17 -33.66
CA ASN A 63 4.03 9.18 -34.81
C ASN A 63 5.16 10.22 -34.66
N ALA A 64 5.24 10.90 -33.51
CA ALA A 64 6.28 11.88 -33.26
C ALA A 64 7.62 11.21 -32.96
N SER A 65 8.70 11.84 -33.41
CA SER A 65 10.06 11.44 -33.06
C SER A 65 10.31 11.52 -31.55
N THR A 66 11.27 10.72 -31.07
CA THR A 66 11.69 10.76 -29.66
C THR A 66 12.26 12.12 -29.28
N VAL A 67 11.97 12.56 -28.05
CA VAL A 67 12.47 13.83 -27.50
C VAL A 67 13.65 13.55 -26.58
N ARG A 68 14.83 14.06 -26.93
CA ARG A 68 16.04 13.86 -26.13
C ARG A 68 16.06 14.78 -24.91
N LEU A 69 16.45 14.23 -23.77
CA LEU A 69 16.64 14.95 -22.52
C LEU A 69 18.12 15.10 -22.14
N ASN A 70 19.05 14.45 -22.85
CA ASN A 70 20.51 14.56 -22.64
C ASN A 70 21.16 15.80 -23.27
N SER A 71 20.43 16.92 -23.31
CA SER A 71 20.85 18.20 -23.88
C SER A 71 20.50 19.34 -22.93
N ASP A 72 20.64 20.59 -23.40
CA ASP A 72 20.04 21.72 -22.71
C ASP A 72 18.50 21.60 -22.80
N VAL A 73 17.85 21.68 -21.64
CA VAL A 73 16.39 21.58 -21.46
C VAL A 73 15.90 22.84 -20.75
N THR A 74 14.86 23.47 -21.28
CA THR A 74 14.17 24.58 -20.61
C THR A 74 12.86 24.08 -20.00
N ILE A 75 12.73 24.15 -18.68
CA ILE A 75 11.47 23.92 -17.97
C ILE A 75 10.68 25.23 -18.02
N VAL A 76 9.60 25.24 -18.81
CA VAL A 76 8.76 26.41 -19.07
C VAL A 76 7.60 26.41 -18.10
N THR A 77 7.65 27.29 -17.11
CA THR A 77 6.73 27.27 -15.96
C THR A 77 5.52 28.18 -16.11
N GLY A 78 5.58 29.22 -16.95
CA GLY A 78 4.65 30.34 -16.82
C GLY A 78 4.67 30.87 -15.39
N ASN A 79 3.52 30.85 -14.71
CA ASN A 79 3.35 31.20 -13.30
C ASN A 79 3.33 29.98 -12.35
N ALA A 80 3.59 28.77 -12.82
CA ALA A 80 3.67 27.59 -11.96
C ALA A 80 4.90 27.67 -11.04
N THR A 81 4.70 27.45 -9.73
CA THR A 81 5.76 27.60 -8.71
C THR A 81 5.99 26.35 -7.86
N ASP A 82 5.42 25.20 -8.24
CA ASP A 82 5.53 23.98 -7.45
C ASP A 82 6.97 23.43 -7.45
N ALA A 83 7.69 23.70 -6.36
CA ALA A 83 9.09 23.31 -6.22
C ALA A 83 9.30 21.78 -6.28
N PRO A 84 8.44 20.93 -5.66
CA PRO A 84 8.52 19.47 -5.83
C PRO A 84 8.50 19.01 -7.29
N THR A 85 7.54 19.48 -8.09
CA THR A 85 7.43 19.13 -9.52
C THR A 85 8.66 19.57 -10.29
N ILE A 86 9.11 20.82 -10.10
CA ILE A 86 10.30 21.35 -10.79
C ILE A 86 11.54 20.52 -10.45
N LYS A 87 11.76 20.20 -9.16
CA LYS A 87 12.90 19.38 -8.71
C LYS A 87 12.84 17.96 -9.28
N ALA A 88 11.65 17.34 -9.33
CA ALA A 88 11.49 16.02 -9.92
C ALA A 88 11.90 16.01 -11.41
N ILE A 89 11.49 17.04 -12.17
CA ILE A 89 11.85 17.17 -13.59
C ILE A 89 13.35 17.45 -13.77
N GLN A 90 13.93 18.30 -12.91
CA GLN A 90 15.38 18.53 -12.92
C GLN A 90 16.16 17.24 -12.69
N ALA A 91 15.71 16.39 -11.75
CA ALA A 91 16.32 15.08 -11.51
C ALA A 91 16.19 14.16 -12.73
N ILE A 92 15.01 14.10 -13.36
CA ILE A 92 14.80 13.30 -14.59
C ILE A 92 15.75 13.74 -15.71
N VAL A 93 15.91 15.05 -15.93
CA VAL A 93 16.82 15.58 -16.94
C VAL A 93 18.28 15.28 -16.59
N ALA A 94 18.67 15.43 -15.33
CA ALA A 94 20.02 15.13 -14.86
C ALA A 94 20.36 13.63 -15.01
N ASP A 95 19.44 12.74 -14.66
CA ASP A 95 19.61 11.28 -14.81
C ASP A 95 19.70 10.85 -16.28
N ALA A 96 19.07 11.60 -17.18
CA ALA A 96 19.22 11.43 -18.63
C ALA A 96 20.56 12.00 -19.16
N GLY A 97 21.33 12.74 -18.35
CA GLY A 97 22.59 13.37 -18.73
C GLY A 97 22.47 14.77 -19.32
N GLY A 98 21.33 15.44 -19.15
CA GLY A 98 21.08 16.80 -19.62
C GLY A 98 21.23 17.88 -18.54
N LYS A 99 20.94 19.12 -18.94
CA LYS A 99 20.96 20.29 -18.05
C LYS A 99 19.63 21.06 -18.13
N ALA A 100 18.92 21.12 -17.01
CA ALA A 100 17.66 21.84 -16.91
C ALA A 100 17.85 23.30 -16.47
N THR A 101 17.23 24.24 -17.18
CA THR A 101 17.08 25.65 -16.78
C THR A 101 15.60 25.96 -16.59
N VAL A 102 15.23 26.64 -15.51
CA VAL A 102 13.84 27.03 -15.24
C VAL A 102 13.60 28.44 -15.78
N SER A 103 12.50 28.63 -16.51
CA SER A 103 12.13 29.92 -17.10
C SER A 103 10.61 30.04 -17.19
N SER A 104 10.07 31.25 -17.07
CA SER A 104 8.64 31.50 -17.30
C SER A 104 8.27 31.42 -18.78
N GLN A 105 9.25 31.51 -19.69
CA GLN A 105 9.06 31.52 -21.15
C GLN A 105 9.99 30.51 -21.83
N ALA A 106 9.57 30.02 -23.00
CA ALA A 106 10.39 29.11 -23.83
C ALA A 106 11.64 29.81 -24.38
N SER A 107 12.74 29.06 -24.53
CA SER A 107 14.04 29.62 -24.95
C SER A 107 14.24 29.67 -26.47
N GLY A 108 13.30 29.11 -27.25
CA GLY A 108 13.37 29.04 -28.71
C GLY A 108 14.51 28.17 -29.26
N LYS A 109 15.22 27.42 -28.39
CA LYS A 109 16.31 26.50 -28.73
C LYS A 109 16.31 25.31 -27.77
N GLY A 110 16.70 24.14 -28.25
CA GLY A 110 16.81 22.93 -27.43
C GLY A 110 15.44 22.40 -26.98
N THR A 111 15.46 21.41 -26.08
CA THR A 111 14.23 20.75 -25.62
C THR A 111 13.46 21.62 -24.64
N GLN A 112 12.15 21.71 -24.80
CA GLN A 112 11.26 22.42 -23.88
C GLN A 112 10.43 21.41 -23.06
N ILE A 113 10.27 21.66 -21.76
CA ILE A 113 9.32 20.94 -20.91
C ILE A 113 8.32 21.95 -20.34
N TYR A 114 7.10 22.00 -20.88
CA TYR A 114 6.04 22.87 -20.37
C TYR A 114 5.35 22.22 -19.19
N ILE A 115 5.13 22.97 -18.11
CA ILE A 115 4.48 22.46 -16.90
C ILE A 115 3.39 23.40 -16.39
N GLY A 116 2.45 22.84 -15.63
CA GLY A 116 1.46 23.59 -14.85
C GLY A 116 0.03 23.41 -15.35
N THR A 117 -0.90 24.01 -14.61
CA THR A 117 -2.32 24.04 -14.97
C THR A 117 -2.60 25.04 -16.08
N ALA A 118 -3.80 25.00 -16.66
CA ALA A 118 -4.23 26.00 -17.65
C ALA A 118 -4.20 27.44 -17.09
N THR A 119 -4.50 27.62 -15.81
CA THR A 119 -4.48 28.94 -15.15
C THR A 119 -3.07 29.41 -14.80
N GLN A 120 -2.14 28.51 -14.54
CA GLN A 120 -0.74 28.83 -14.24
C GLN A 120 0.08 29.03 -15.52
N ASN A 121 -0.21 28.27 -16.58
CA ASN A 121 0.57 28.26 -17.80
C ASN A 121 -0.28 27.87 -19.01
N GLU A 122 -0.91 28.85 -19.66
CA GLU A 122 -1.72 28.65 -20.87
C GLU A 122 -0.92 28.00 -22.01
N ALA A 123 0.39 28.26 -22.09
CA ALA A 123 1.26 27.63 -23.08
C ALA A 123 1.40 26.11 -22.85
N ALA A 124 1.36 25.64 -21.60
CA ALA A 124 1.30 24.21 -21.31
C ALA A 124 0.00 23.58 -21.80
N ALA A 125 -1.16 24.23 -21.57
CA ALA A 125 -2.44 23.74 -22.09
C ALA A 125 -2.48 23.72 -23.62
N ALA A 126 -1.95 24.75 -24.28
CA ALA A 126 -1.85 24.81 -25.74
C ALA A 126 -0.93 23.73 -26.31
N ALA A 127 0.24 23.50 -25.70
CA ALA A 127 1.16 22.43 -26.07
C ALA A 127 0.54 21.04 -25.87
N ALA A 128 -0.18 20.82 -24.78
CA ALA A 128 -0.91 19.57 -24.51
C ALA A 128 -1.93 19.29 -25.61
N LYS A 129 -2.77 20.28 -25.95
CA LYS A 129 -3.77 20.14 -27.01
C LYS A 129 -3.14 19.87 -28.38
N ALA A 130 -2.03 20.54 -28.69
CA ALA A 130 -1.32 20.35 -29.96
C ALA A 130 -0.67 18.94 -30.07
N LEU A 131 -0.08 18.44 -28.99
CA LEU A 131 0.66 17.17 -29.00
C LEU A 131 -0.24 15.95 -28.83
N THR A 132 -1.31 16.06 -28.04
CA THR A 132 -2.14 14.91 -27.68
C THR A 132 -3.52 14.94 -28.34
N GLY A 133 -4.05 16.13 -28.62
CA GLY A 133 -5.45 16.37 -29.00
C GLY A 133 -6.27 17.02 -27.88
N ASP A 134 -5.82 16.86 -26.63
CA ASP A 134 -6.52 17.30 -25.42
C ASP A 134 -5.62 18.11 -24.48
N SER A 135 -6.22 18.93 -23.62
CA SER A 135 -5.57 19.47 -22.42
C SER A 135 -6.08 18.74 -21.17
N ALA A 136 -5.58 19.07 -19.99
CA ALA A 136 -6.11 18.52 -18.74
C ALA A 136 -7.54 18.98 -18.41
N GLU A 137 -8.10 19.92 -19.17
CA GLU A 137 -9.46 20.40 -18.97
C GLU A 137 -10.49 19.25 -18.99
N GLY A 138 -11.45 19.33 -18.07
CA GLY A 138 -12.51 18.34 -17.89
C GLY A 138 -12.10 17.03 -17.21
N LEU A 139 -10.83 16.84 -16.83
CA LEU A 139 -10.43 15.71 -15.98
C LEU A 139 -10.80 15.95 -14.51
N THR A 140 -10.90 14.87 -13.74
CA THR A 140 -11.07 14.93 -12.28
C THR A 140 -9.80 15.49 -11.61
N ALA A 141 -9.94 15.89 -10.34
CA ALA A 141 -8.81 16.31 -9.52
C ALA A 141 -7.63 15.32 -9.61
N GLU A 142 -6.41 15.84 -9.54
CA GLU A 142 -5.16 15.10 -9.69
C GLU A 142 -4.93 14.49 -11.10
N GLY A 143 -5.85 14.71 -12.04
CA GLY A 143 -5.70 14.31 -13.44
C GLY A 143 -4.73 15.19 -14.23
N TYR A 144 -4.19 14.63 -15.32
CA TYR A 144 -3.23 15.32 -16.17
C TYR A 144 -3.19 14.78 -17.60
N VAL A 145 -2.56 15.57 -18.48
CA VAL A 145 -2.15 15.19 -19.82
C VAL A 145 -0.62 15.29 -19.93
N LEU A 146 -0.01 14.24 -20.50
CA LEU A 146 1.40 14.24 -20.88
C LEU A 146 1.54 13.94 -22.37
N GLY A 147 2.34 14.75 -23.06
CA GLY A 147 2.63 14.56 -24.48
C GLY A 147 4.10 14.82 -24.80
N SER A 148 4.60 14.18 -25.86
CA SER A 148 5.94 14.44 -26.40
C SER A 148 5.93 14.52 -27.92
N GLY A 149 6.76 15.40 -28.48
CA GLY A 149 6.93 15.54 -29.92
C GLY A 149 7.55 16.88 -30.31
N ILE A 150 7.11 17.45 -31.43
CA ILE A 150 7.52 18.79 -31.89
C ILE A 150 6.37 19.77 -31.67
N HIS A 151 6.64 20.87 -30.99
CA HIS A 151 5.70 21.98 -30.82
C HIS A 151 6.42 23.29 -31.11
N ASN A 152 5.83 24.15 -31.96
CA ASN A 152 6.43 25.41 -32.43
C ASN A 152 7.87 25.25 -32.94
N GLY A 153 8.14 24.16 -33.66
CA GLY A 153 9.45 23.86 -34.23
C GLY A 153 10.51 23.35 -33.26
N GLN A 154 10.18 23.11 -31.99
CA GLN A 154 11.12 22.61 -30.97
C GLN A 154 10.71 21.24 -30.41
N PRO A 155 11.69 20.37 -30.07
CA PRO A 155 11.44 19.18 -29.28
C PRO A 155 10.78 19.56 -27.95
N THR A 156 9.63 18.97 -27.64
CA THR A 156 8.78 19.40 -26.54
C THR A 156 8.22 18.19 -25.79
N VAL A 157 8.28 18.26 -24.47
CA VAL A 157 7.44 17.48 -23.55
C VAL A 157 6.49 18.43 -22.85
N VAL A 158 5.28 18.01 -22.58
CA VAL A 158 4.30 18.78 -21.82
C VAL A 158 3.75 17.95 -20.68
N LEU A 159 3.63 18.57 -19.51
CA LEU A 159 3.07 18.03 -18.27
C LEU A 159 1.99 19.01 -17.81
N ASN A 160 0.76 18.83 -18.32
CA ASN A 160 -0.35 19.72 -18.02
C ASN A 160 -1.28 19.04 -17.02
N GLY A 161 -1.39 19.55 -15.79
CA GLY A 161 -2.29 19.03 -14.76
C GLY A 161 -3.59 19.82 -14.64
N VAL A 162 -4.63 19.19 -14.08
CA VAL A 162 -5.84 19.88 -13.60
C VAL A 162 -5.49 20.82 -12.44
N ASP A 163 -4.67 20.30 -11.53
CA ASP A 163 -4.14 20.99 -10.36
C ASP A 163 -2.62 20.77 -10.24
N VAL A 164 -2.05 21.31 -9.16
CA VAL A 164 -0.62 21.19 -8.88
C VAL A 164 -0.20 19.74 -8.73
N ARG A 165 -1.01 18.92 -8.06
CA ARG A 165 -0.72 17.51 -7.80
C ARG A 165 -0.81 16.66 -9.08
N GLY A 166 -1.76 16.94 -9.98
CA GLY A 166 -1.83 16.32 -11.29
C GLY A 166 -0.59 16.63 -12.15
N THR A 167 -0.07 17.86 -12.06
CA THR A 167 1.19 18.22 -12.72
C THR A 167 2.38 17.44 -12.14
N PHE A 168 2.42 17.27 -10.82
CA PHE A 168 3.42 16.42 -10.16
C PHE A 168 3.32 14.95 -10.61
N TYR A 169 2.11 14.38 -10.70
CA TYR A 169 1.90 13.01 -11.18
C TYR A 169 2.26 12.80 -12.65
N ALA A 170 2.08 13.82 -13.50
CA ALA A 170 2.61 13.82 -14.86
C ALA A 170 4.14 13.66 -14.86
N ALA A 171 4.86 14.35 -13.95
CA ALA A 171 6.31 14.19 -13.81
C ALA A 171 6.69 12.77 -13.34
N GLN A 172 5.90 12.12 -12.49
CA GLN A 172 6.15 10.73 -12.07
C GLN A 172 5.97 9.72 -13.22
N THR A 173 5.07 10.00 -14.15
CA THR A 173 4.93 9.21 -15.39
C THR A 173 6.09 9.48 -16.33
N LEU A 174 6.51 10.73 -16.49
CA LEU A 174 7.71 11.09 -17.27
C LEU A 174 8.95 10.35 -16.76
N ARG A 175 9.14 10.26 -15.43
CA ARG A 175 10.23 9.51 -14.79
C ARG A 175 10.32 8.06 -15.28
N GLN A 176 9.18 7.41 -15.47
CA GLN A 176 9.12 6.01 -15.92
C GLN A 176 9.34 5.88 -17.43
N LEU A 177 8.84 6.82 -18.22
CA LEU A 177 9.03 6.84 -19.67
C LEU A 177 10.50 7.07 -20.08
N VAL A 178 11.30 7.70 -19.23
CA VAL A 178 12.74 7.96 -19.44
C VAL A 178 13.61 6.86 -18.81
N ASN A 179 13.04 5.87 -18.11
CA ASN A 179 13.84 4.91 -17.35
C ASN A 179 14.72 4.04 -18.27
N GLY A 180 16.04 4.19 -18.15
CA GLY A 180 17.02 3.44 -18.92
C GLY A 180 17.34 3.99 -20.31
N THR A 181 16.77 5.14 -20.71
CA THR A 181 17.09 5.82 -21.97
C THR A 181 17.19 7.34 -21.79
N PRO A 182 18.01 8.06 -22.57
CA PRO A 182 18.15 9.51 -22.46
C PRO A 182 17.02 10.30 -23.14
N SER A 183 15.87 9.68 -23.43
CA SER A 183 14.83 10.24 -24.29
C SER A 183 13.43 9.80 -23.89
N VAL A 184 12.44 10.63 -24.21
CA VAL A 184 11.02 10.30 -24.10
C VAL A 184 10.55 9.78 -25.46
N PRO A 185 9.89 8.61 -25.54
CA PRO A 185 9.25 8.16 -26.78
C PRO A 185 8.14 9.13 -27.20
N GLY A 186 7.78 9.17 -28.48
CA GLY A 186 6.58 9.86 -28.94
C GLY A 186 5.35 9.24 -28.26
N VAL A 187 4.71 9.99 -27.36
CA VAL A 187 3.65 9.45 -26.49
C VAL A 187 2.55 10.47 -26.27
N LYS A 188 1.35 9.94 -26.05
CA LYS A 188 0.17 10.68 -25.56
C LYS A 188 -0.36 9.96 -24.33
N VAL A 189 -0.57 10.68 -23.25
CA VAL A 189 -1.14 10.18 -22.00
C VAL A 189 -2.23 11.15 -21.56
N ARG A 190 -3.39 10.61 -21.25
CA ARG A 190 -4.49 11.30 -20.56
C ARG A 190 -4.88 10.44 -19.37
N ASP A 191 -4.66 10.93 -18.17
CA ASP A 191 -4.65 10.08 -16.97
C ASP A 191 -5.26 10.77 -15.75
N TRP A 192 -5.91 10.00 -14.90
CA TRP A 192 -6.58 10.46 -13.67
C TRP A 192 -6.83 9.29 -12.72
N PRO A 193 -6.89 9.51 -11.40
CA PRO A 193 -7.22 8.46 -10.44
C PRO A 193 -8.72 8.15 -10.43
N LEU A 194 -9.07 6.88 -10.18
CA LEU A 194 -10.46 6.46 -9.93
C LEU A 194 -10.89 6.62 -8.47
N MET A 195 -9.97 6.64 -7.52
CA MET A 195 -10.24 6.82 -6.10
C MET A 195 -9.49 8.04 -5.57
N SER A 196 -10.12 8.84 -4.72
CA SER A 196 -9.53 10.07 -4.16
C SER A 196 -8.59 9.85 -2.97
N ILE A 197 -8.74 8.75 -2.23
CA ILE A 197 -7.90 8.40 -1.09
C ILE A 197 -7.05 7.18 -1.46
N ARG A 198 -5.74 7.34 -1.48
CA ARG A 198 -4.80 6.30 -1.93
C ARG A 198 -3.57 6.33 -1.06
N GLY A 199 -3.47 5.43 -0.10
CA GLY A 199 -2.47 5.61 0.93
C GLY A 199 -2.23 4.45 1.87
N SER A 200 -1.60 4.78 2.98
CA SER A 200 -1.40 3.88 4.10
C SER A 200 -1.84 4.52 5.41
N ILE A 201 -2.05 3.67 6.41
CA ILE A 201 -2.34 4.01 7.79
C ILE A 201 -1.34 3.28 8.69
N GLU A 202 -0.54 3.99 9.50
CA GLU A 202 0.40 3.36 10.45
C GLU A 202 -0.37 2.83 11.68
N GLY A 203 -1.26 1.87 11.46
CA GLY A 203 -2.25 1.38 12.45
C GLY A 203 -1.89 0.07 13.13
N PHE A 204 -0.76 -0.53 12.82
CA PHE A 204 -0.30 -1.81 13.38
C PHE A 204 0.17 -1.68 14.84
N TYR A 205 0.08 -2.80 15.57
CA TYR A 205 0.71 -2.94 16.88
C TYR A 205 2.16 -3.43 16.75
N GLY A 206 3.12 -2.71 17.34
CA GLY A 206 4.53 -3.13 17.31
C GLY A 206 5.50 -1.98 17.43
N ILE A 207 6.75 -2.24 17.07
CA ILE A 207 7.78 -1.19 17.00
C ILE A 207 7.34 -0.20 15.91
N PRO A 208 7.15 1.09 16.23
CA PRO A 208 6.74 2.07 15.24
C PRO A 208 7.81 2.23 14.16
N TRP A 209 7.41 2.71 12.99
CA TRP A 209 8.38 2.99 11.94
C TRP A 209 9.39 4.06 12.40
N SER A 210 10.64 3.86 11.98
CA SER A 210 11.66 4.88 12.22
C SER A 210 11.32 6.16 11.45
N HIS A 211 11.84 7.30 11.94
CA HIS A 211 11.66 8.60 11.31
C HIS A 211 12.08 8.60 9.83
N GLN A 212 13.26 8.02 9.53
CA GLN A 212 13.75 7.93 8.15
C GLN A 212 12.86 7.01 7.28
N ALA A 213 12.39 5.89 7.83
CA ALA A 213 11.50 5.00 7.08
C ALA A 213 10.20 5.70 6.67
N ARG A 214 9.60 6.52 7.54
CA ARG A 214 8.42 7.34 7.18
C ARG A 214 8.70 8.30 6.03
N LYS A 215 9.86 8.97 6.05
CA LYS A 215 10.27 9.87 4.96
C LYS A 215 10.45 9.13 3.64
N ASP A 216 11.09 7.97 3.68
CA ASP A 216 11.29 7.13 2.50
C ASP A 216 9.97 6.60 1.94
N GLN A 217 9.00 6.31 2.81
CA GLN A 217 7.63 5.97 2.40
C GLN A 217 6.94 7.12 1.66
N TYR A 218 7.07 8.37 2.11
CA TYR A 218 6.45 9.50 1.41
C TYR A 218 7.02 9.71 0.00
N VAL A 219 8.33 9.51 -0.16
CA VAL A 219 8.96 9.51 -1.49
C VAL A 219 8.41 8.38 -2.35
N PHE A 220 8.29 7.18 -1.79
CA PHE A 220 7.70 6.04 -2.48
C PHE A 220 6.23 6.30 -2.88
N TYR A 221 5.43 6.90 -2.00
CA TYR A 221 4.02 7.24 -2.24
C TYR A 221 3.87 8.24 -3.38
N GLY A 222 4.64 9.33 -3.35
CA GLY A 222 4.65 10.31 -4.44
C GLY A 222 4.98 9.66 -5.78
N GLN A 223 6.00 8.78 -5.82
CA GLN A 223 6.40 8.06 -7.04
C GLN A 223 5.36 7.06 -7.57
N HIS A 224 4.48 6.55 -6.72
CA HIS A 224 3.40 5.61 -7.05
C HIS A 224 2.01 6.28 -7.07
N LYS A 225 1.97 7.61 -7.09
CA LYS A 225 0.74 8.44 -7.11
C LYS A 225 -0.23 8.17 -5.95
N MET A 226 0.30 7.72 -4.82
CA MET A 226 -0.40 7.66 -3.55
C MET A 226 -0.36 9.05 -2.90
N ASN A 227 -1.46 9.46 -2.28
CA ASN A 227 -1.65 10.81 -1.75
C ASN A 227 -1.97 10.85 -0.26
N THR A 228 -2.11 9.72 0.44
CA THR A 228 -2.53 9.74 1.85
C THR A 228 -1.56 8.97 2.74
N TYR A 229 -1.23 9.56 3.89
CA TYR A 229 -0.58 8.87 4.99
C TYR A 229 -1.28 9.22 6.30
N VAL A 230 -1.95 8.25 6.91
CA VAL A 230 -2.61 8.44 8.21
C VAL A 230 -1.61 8.12 9.33
N TYR A 231 -1.14 9.19 9.98
CA TYR A 231 -0.25 9.10 11.14
C TYR A 231 -1.07 8.74 12.38
N THR A 232 -1.06 7.45 12.74
CA THR A 232 -1.66 6.92 13.97
C THR A 232 -0.77 5.94 14.76
N PRO A 233 0.56 6.14 14.88
CA PRO A 233 1.39 5.17 15.59
C PRO A 233 0.90 4.99 17.03
N LYS A 234 0.46 3.77 17.40
CA LYS A 234 -0.18 3.50 18.70
C LYS A 234 0.74 3.79 19.90
N GLY A 235 2.07 3.88 19.67
CA GLY A 235 3.08 4.22 20.67
C GLY A 235 3.24 5.72 20.95
N ASP A 236 2.66 6.62 20.14
CA ASP A 236 2.69 8.06 20.41
C ASP A 236 1.63 8.43 21.47
N PRO A 237 2.02 8.92 22.66
CA PRO A 237 1.05 9.27 23.68
C PRO A 237 0.25 10.54 23.33
N TYR A 238 0.80 11.47 22.56
CA TYR A 238 0.20 12.78 22.28
C TYR A 238 -0.97 12.74 21.30
N LEU A 239 -1.20 11.59 20.64
CA LEU A 239 -2.41 11.33 19.87
C LEU A 239 -3.43 10.50 20.64
N ARG A 240 -3.05 9.86 21.76
CA ARG A 240 -3.92 8.91 22.49
C ARG A 240 -3.93 9.15 24.00
N ALA A 241 -2.93 8.68 24.74
CA ALA A 241 -2.95 8.66 26.21
C ALA A 241 -2.92 10.07 26.85
N THR A 242 -2.25 11.02 26.20
CA THR A 242 -2.11 12.40 26.65
C THR A 242 -2.56 13.37 25.57
N TRP A 243 -3.60 13.00 24.81
CA TRP A 243 -4.05 13.68 23.60
C TRP A 243 -4.33 15.19 23.76
N ARG A 244 -4.71 15.62 24.97
CA ARG A 244 -4.92 17.05 25.30
C ARG A 244 -3.62 17.86 25.36
N LYS A 245 -2.47 17.22 25.58
CA LYS A 245 -1.15 17.87 25.67
C LYS A 245 -0.64 18.15 24.26
N LEU A 246 -0.23 19.38 23.98
CA LEU A 246 0.44 19.75 22.72
C LEU A 246 1.84 19.11 22.61
N TYR A 247 2.30 18.89 21.39
CA TYR A 247 3.69 18.50 21.15
C TYR A 247 4.63 19.67 21.50
N GLY A 248 5.86 19.36 21.89
CA GLY A 248 6.89 20.36 22.13
C GLY A 248 8.28 19.74 22.05
N GLY A 249 9.32 20.58 21.93
CA GLY A 249 10.69 20.12 21.79
C GLY A 249 10.89 19.22 20.56
N GLU A 250 11.70 18.18 20.73
CA GLU A 250 12.10 17.26 19.65
C GLU A 250 10.91 16.58 18.97
N ASP A 251 9.86 16.20 19.71
CA ASP A 251 8.68 15.55 19.13
C ASP A 251 7.98 16.45 18.08
N LEU A 252 7.92 17.76 18.35
CA LEU A 252 7.32 18.73 17.43
C LEU A 252 8.22 18.97 16.21
N ASP A 253 9.54 19.01 16.40
CA ASP A 253 10.51 19.17 15.32
C ASP A 253 10.51 17.97 14.37
N GLN A 254 10.44 16.75 14.92
CA GLN A 254 10.28 15.54 14.12
C GLN A 254 8.97 15.55 13.32
N LEU A 255 7.85 15.92 13.94
CA LEU A 255 6.58 16.05 13.20
C LEU A 255 6.66 17.08 12.09
N LYS A 256 7.28 18.24 12.33
CA LYS A 256 7.47 19.27 11.31
C LYS A 256 8.25 18.71 10.10
N ASP A 257 9.36 18.03 10.33
CA ASP A 257 10.16 17.43 9.24
C ASP A 257 9.36 16.35 8.48
N LEU A 258 8.55 15.54 9.16
CA LEU A 258 7.66 14.58 8.50
C LEU A 258 6.61 15.27 7.63
N ILE A 259 5.94 16.31 8.15
CA ILE A 259 4.90 17.05 7.43
C ILE A 259 5.49 17.75 6.20
N GLU A 260 6.63 18.42 6.34
CA GLU A 260 7.32 19.06 5.23
C GLU A 260 7.74 18.04 4.15
N THR A 261 8.21 16.86 4.56
CA THR A 261 8.59 15.79 3.64
C THR A 261 7.38 15.18 2.92
N ALA A 262 6.27 14.97 3.62
CA ALA A 262 5.02 14.47 3.03
C ALA A 262 4.48 15.46 1.99
N ASN A 263 4.40 16.75 2.35
CA ASN A 263 3.96 17.82 1.45
C ASN A 263 4.88 17.95 0.23
N ALA A 264 6.20 17.79 0.40
CA ALA A 264 7.16 17.80 -0.70
C ALA A 264 7.03 16.61 -1.66
N ASN A 265 6.23 15.60 -1.34
CA ASN A 265 5.92 14.46 -2.20
C ASN A 265 4.42 14.40 -2.57
N HIS A 266 3.68 15.48 -2.34
CA HIS A 266 2.23 15.55 -2.56
C HIS A 266 1.43 14.46 -1.83
N VAL A 267 1.89 14.11 -0.63
CA VAL A 267 1.21 13.20 0.30
C VAL A 267 0.57 14.02 1.42
N ASP A 268 -0.74 13.89 1.56
CA ASP A 268 -1.52 14.43 2.66
C ASP A 268 -1.16 13.69 3.96
N PHE A 269 -0.34 14.34 4.80
CA PHE A 269 -0.09 13.90 6.16
C PHE A 269 -1.38 14.09 6.98
N THR A 270 -2.11 13.00 7.18
CA THR A 270 -3.37 12.99 7.91
C THR A 270 -3.09 12.67 9.37
N TYR A 271 -3.33 13.62 10.28
CA TYR A 271 -3.09 13.41 11.70
C TYR A 271 -4.31 12.78 12.37
N ALA A 272 -4.15 11.57 12.92
CA ALA A 272 -5.20 10.86 13.62
C ALA A 272 -5.12 11.07 15.14
N LEU A 273 -6.12 11.73 15.70
CA LEU A 273 -6.32 11.85 17.14
C LEU A 273 -7.20 10.69 17.62
N SER A 274 -6.78 9.97 18.65
CA SER A 274 -7.49 8.85 19.28
C SER A 274 -7.94 9.23 20.71
N PRO A 275 -8.90 10.17 20.89
CA PRO A 275 -9.20 10.74 22.20
C PRO A 275 -10.09 9.86 23.07
N GLY A 276 -10.71 8.80 22.51
CA GLY A 276 -11.81 8.08 23.17
C GLY A 276 -11.44 7.24 24.40
N LEU A 277 -10.19 7.26 24.88
CA LEU A 277 -9.84 6.66 26.17
C LEU A 277 -10.50 7.39 27.36
N ASP A 278 -10.66 8.71 27.25
CA ASP A 278 -11.17 9.56 28.32
C ASP A 278 -11.89 10.82 27.81
N LEU A 279 -12.35 10.82 26.55
CA LEU A 279 -13.08 11.94 25.94
C LEU A 279 -14.44 12.14 26.60
N CYS A 280 -14.78 13.40 26.86
CA CYS A 280 -16.13 13.87 27.14
C CYS A 280 -16.73 14.53 25.90
N TYR A 281 -17.67 13.87 25.22
CA TYR A 281 -18.23 14.31 23.94
C TYR A 281 -18.94 15.67 24.02
N THR A 282 -19.48 16.02 25.19
CA THR A 282 -20.18 17.29 25.44
C THR A 282 -19.29 18.38 26.02
N SER A 283 -18.02 18.11 26.33
CA SER A 283 -17.12 19.04 27.01
C SER A 283 -16.53 20.07 26.04
N ASP A 284 -16.71 21.36 26.36
CA ASP A 284 -16.05 22.45 25.64
C ASP A 284 -14.53 22.44 25.84
N ALA A 285 -14.06 22.01 27.02
CA ALA A 285 -12.63 21.93 27.31
C ALA A 285 -11.93 20.88 26.42
N ASP A 286 -12.57 19.72 26.23
CA ASP A 286 -12.05 18.65 25.38
C ASP A 286 -12.09 19.01 23.90
N PHE A 287 -13.20 19.64 23.47
CA PHE A 287 -13.29 20.22 22.13
C PHE A 287 -12.17 21.24 21.88
N ASN A 288 -11.95 22.18 22.81
CA ASN A 288 -10.89 23.19 22.69
C ASN A 288 -9.48 22.58 22.69
N ALA A 289 -9.26 21.48 23.42
CA ALA A 289 -7.99 20.74 23.37
C ALA A 289 -7.74 20.11 21.99
N THR A 290 -8.78 19.53 21.38
CA THR A 290 -8.73 19.01 20.00
C THR A 290 -8.42 20.12 19.01
N VAL A 291 -9.14 21.25 19.09
CA VAL A 291 -8.90 22.42 18.23
C VAL A 291 -7.48 22.95 18.40
N SER A 292 -6.98 23.04 19.63
CA SER A 292 -5.61 23.52 19.90
C SER A 292 -4.55 22.59 19.30
N LYS A 293 -4.76 21.27 19.39
CA LYS A 293 -3.91 20.26 18.78
C LYS A 293 -3.91 20.36 17.26
N PHE A 294 -5.09 20.43 16.65
CA PHE A 294 -5.22 20.55 15.20
C PHE A 294 -4.62 21.87 14.71
N GLU A 295 -4.83 22.98 15.42
CA GLU A 295 -4.21 24.27 15.08
C GLU A 295 -2.68 24.25 15.16
N GLN A 296 -2.10 23.55 16.13
CA GLN A 296 -0.64 23.38 16.19
C GLN A 296 -0.12 22.73 14.91
N LEU A 297 -0.76 21.65 14.47
CA LEU A 297 -0.32 20.86 13.33
C LEU A 297 -0.67 21.50 11.98
N ARG A 298 -1.81 22.20 11.89
CA ARG A 298 -2.21 22.98 10.71
C ARG A 298 -1.18 24.07 10.41
N LYS A 299 -0.66 24.74 11.44
CA LYS A 299 0.42 25.74 11.29
C LYS A 299 1.74 25.16 10.79
N LEU A 300 1.95 23.84 10.93
CA LEU A 300 3.08 23.12 10.36
C LEU A 300 2.82 22.61 8.93
N GLY A 301 1.60 22.75 8.42
CA GLY A 301 1.23 22.36 7.05
C GLY A 301 0.35 21.12 6.92
N VAL A 302 -0.26 20.64 8.02
CA VAL A 302 -1.29 19.59 7.95
C VAL A 302 -2.60 20.17 7.40
N SER A 303 -3.17 19.51 6.40
CA SER A 303 -4.45 19.86 5.76
C SER A 303 -5.54 18.79 5.93
N SER A 304 -5.21 17.65 6.55
CA SER A 304 -6.12 16.52 6.77
C SER A 304 -6.07 16.06 8.22
N PHE A 305 -7.26 15.86 8.80
CA PHE A 305 -7.42 15.48 10.20
C PHE A 305 -8.38 14.31 10.33
N TYR A 306 -8.10 13.50 11.34
CA TYR A 306 -8.79 12.24 11.56
C TYR A 306 -9.09 12.07 13.05
N ILE A 307 -10.29 11.59 13.39
CA ILE A 307 -10.64 11.19 14.76
C ILE A 307 -10.94 9.70 14.81
N ALA A 308 -10.12 8.97 15.58
CA ALA A 308 -10.20 7.54 15.72
C ALA A 308 -11.02 7.14 16.96
N LEU A 309 -12.04 6.31 16.76
CA LEU A 309 -12.94 5.80 17.80
C LEU A 309 -12.93 4.26 17.86
N ASP A 310 -11.91 3.63 17.28
CA ASP A 310 -11.56 2.21 17.42
C ASP A 310 -10.86 1.94 18.77
N ASP A 311 -11.03 0.73 19.29
CA ASP A 311 -10.30 0.23 20.47
C ASP A 311 -10.40 1.14 21.72
N ILE A 312 -11.61 1.65 21.98
CA ILE A 312 -11.96 2.50 23.12
C ILE A 312 -12.95 1.81 24.10
N PRO A 313 -12.98 2.22 25.37
CA PRO A 313 -14.05 1.82 26.29
C PRO A 313 -15.44 2.23 25.77
N GLN A 314 -16.39 1.30 25.78
CA GLN A 314 -17.78 1.56 25.35
C GLN A 314 -18.63 2.10 26.52
N THR A 315 -18.17 3.18 27.15
CA THR A 315 -18.80 3.83 28.31
C THR A 315 -18.56 5.33 28.27
N PHE A 316 -19.40 6.11 28.95
CA PHE A 316 -19.13 7.54 29.17
C PHE A 316 -18.18 7.78 30.34
N HIS A 317 -17.38 8.84 30.19
CA HIS A 317 -16.37 9.26 31.17
C HIS A 317 -16.80 10.46 32.01
N CYS A 318 -17.95 11.09 31.70
CA CYS A 318 -18.51 12.20 32.46
C CYS A 318 -20.03 12.21 32.47
N ASP A 319 -20.58 12.92 33.45
CA ASP A 319 -22.02 12.96 33.70
C ASP A 319 -22.78 13.85 32.71
N SER A 320 -22.10 14.80 32.04
CA SER A 320 -22.71 15.63 30.99
C SER A 320 -23.10 14.80 29.77
N ASP A 321 -22.27 13.82 29.38
CA ASP A 321 -22.58 12.88 28.30
C ASP A 321 -23.76 11.98 28.69
N LYS A 322 -23.72 11.38 29.88
CA LYS A 322 -24.83 10.54 30.41
C LYS A 322 -26.15 11.30 30.46
N LYS A 323 -26.12 12.59 30.83
CA LYS A 323 -27.31 13.44 30.93
C LYS A 323 -27.89 13.77 29.55
N LYS A 324 -27.04 13.99 28.55
CA LYS A 324 -27.47 14.38 27.20
C LYS A 324 -27.89 13.17 26.35
N PHE A 325 -27.19 12.06 26.50
CA PHE A 325 -27.36 10.84 25.71
C PHE A 325 -27.65 9.66 26.65
N PRO A 326 -28.87 9.53 27.19
CA PRO A 326 -29.16 8.46 28.15
C PRO A 326 -28.95 7.08 27.51
N ASN A 327 -28.19 6.21 28.19
CA ASN A 327 -27.93 4.85 27.72
C ASN A 327 -29.16 3.96 27.92
N ASN A 328 -29.85 3.64 26.82
CA ASN A 328 -31.03 2.78 26.80
C ASN A 328 -30.74 1.34 26.35
N GLY A 329 -29.46 0.96 26.17
CA GLY A 329 -29.05 -0.38 25.74
C GLY A 329 -29.21 -0.66 24.24
N ASP A 330 -29.58 0.33 23.44
CA ASP A 330 -29.81 0.24 21.99
C ASP A 330 -28.59 0.64 21.13
N TRP A 331 -27.51 1.06 21.78
CA TRP A 331 -26.29 1.64 21.19
C TRP A 331 -26.43 3.02 20.53
N HIS A 332 -27.65 3.55 20.41
CA HIS A 332 -27.88 4.87 19.82
C HIS A 332 -27.24 5.96 20.68
N TRP A 333 -27.26 5.80 22.01
CA TRP A 333 -26.63 6.72 22.95
C TRP A 333 -25.14 6.99 22.65
N LEU A 334 -24.38 5.95 22.25
CA LEU A 334 -22.96 6.09 21.93
C LEU A 334 -22.79 6.69 20.53
N ALA A 335 -23.60 6.24 19.57
CA ALA A 335 -23.61 6.76 18.21
C ALA A 335 -23.92 8.26 18.17
N ASP A 336 -24.96 8.70 18.88
CA ASP A 336 -25.38 10.10 18.99
C ASP A 336 -24.29 10.97 19.63
N ALA A 337 -23.64 10.47 20.68
CA ALA A 337 -22.56 11.19 21.35
C ALA A 337 -21.33 11.37 20.45
N GLN A 338 -20.93 10.30 19.75
CA GLN A 338 -19.81 10.34 18.81
C GLN A 338 -20.12 11.22 17.60
N ALA A 339 -21.31 11.07 16.98
CA ALA A 339 -21.75 11.93 15.88
C ALA A 339 -21.82 13.40 16.31
N TYR A 340 -22.34 13.70 17.51
CA TYR A 340 -22.39 15.05 18.05
C TYR A 340 -21.00 15.70 18.10
N TYR A 341 -20.02 14.97 18.62
CA TYR A 341 -18.65 15.48 18.72
C TYR A 341 -17.98 15.65 17.36
N LEU A 342 -18.07 14.64 16.49
CA LEU A 342 -17.51 14.67 15.14
C LEU A 342 -18.12 15.80 14.29
N ASN A 343 -19.44 15.98 14.35
CA ASN A 343 -20.15 17.05 13.66
C ASN A 343 -19.71 18.43 14.15
N ARG A 344 -19.46 18.58 15.45
CA ARG A 344 -18.94 19.82 16.02
C ARG A 344 -17.54 20.13 15.49
N VAL A 345 -16.64 19.14 15.46
CA VAL A 345 -15.29 19.32 14.89
C VAL A 345 -15.38 19.66 13.40
N GLN A 346 -16.20 18.95 12.64
CA GLN A 346 -16.41 19.20 11.22
C GLN A 346 -16.95 20.62 10.95
N LYS A 347 -17.95 21.06 11.70
CA LYS A 347 -18.59 22.36 11.51
C LYS A 347 -17.74 23.52 12.02
N ASP A 348 -17.33 23.46 13.28
CA ASP A 348 -16.78 24.61 14.00
C ASP A 348 -15.26 24.75 13.77
N TYR A 349 -14.58 23.68 13.34
CA TYR A 349 -13.16 23.70 13.03
C TYR A 349 -12.87 23.48 11.55
N ILE A 350 -13.24 22.33 10.98
CA ILE A 350 -12.83 21.96 9.61
C ILE A 350 -13.43 22.92 8.58
N LYS A 351 -14.76 23.08 8.53
CA LYS A 351 -15.45 23.98 7.58
C LYS A 351 -15.15 25.46 7.82
N ALA A 352 -14.67 25.83 9.02
CA ALA A 352 -14.30 27.20 9.36
C ALA A 352 -12.92 27.62 8.81
N HIS A 353 -12.09 26.67 8.36
CA HIS A 353 -10.75 26.93 7.83
C HIS A 353 -10.65 26.57 6.34
N HIS A 354 -10.27 27.53 5.51
CA HIS A 354 -10.02 27.28 4.09
C HIS A 354 -8.83 26.34 3.89
N GLY A 355 -8.99 25.38 2.97
CA GLY A 355 -7.92 24.45 2.57
C GLY A 355 -7.82 23.18 3.42
N LEU A 356 -8.67 22.99 4.43
CA LEU A 356 -8.79 21.70 5.11
C LEU A 356 -9.70 20.74 4.32
N THR A 357 -9.32 19.47 4.33
CA THR A 357 -10.17 18.38 3.84
C THR A 357 -11.22 18.02 4.89
N ASP A 358 -12.35 17.45 4.44
CA ASP A 358 -13.40 16.99 5.36
C ASP A 358 -12.85 15.96 6.36
N LEU A 359 -13.36 16.02 7.60
CA LEU A 359 -12.91 15.15 8.69
C LEU A 359 -13.03 13.67 8.31
N GLU A 360 -12.02 12.91 8.68
CA GLU A 360 -11.99 11.46 8.56
C GLU A 360 -12.23 10.79 9.93
N THR A 361 -12.84 9.61 9.95
CA THR A 361 -13.04 8.86 11.19
C THR A 361 -13.11 7.35 10.96
N VAL A 362 -12.63 6.56 11.93
CA VAL A 362 -13.03 5.16 12.11
C VAL A 362 -14.00 5.06 13.28
N PRO A 363 -15.19 4.48 13.08
CA PRO A 363 -16.18 4.31 14.13
C PRO A 363 -15.83 3.13 15.05
N THR A 364 -16.46 3.05 16.22
CA THR A 364 -16.26 1.91 17.16
C THR A 364 -16.62 0.56 16.53
N ASN A 365 -17.74 0.47 15.81
CA ASN A 365 -18.07 -0.72 15.01
C ASN A 365 -17.59 -0.50 13.56
N TYR A 366 -16.34 -0.85 13.27
CA TYR A 366 -15.67 -0.58 12.00
C TYR A 366 -15.67 -1.73 10.98
N ARG A 367 -16.11 -2.94 11.37
CA ARG A 367 -16.08 -4.14 10.51
C ARG A 367 -17.46 -4.65 10.14
N GLY A 368 -17.57 -5.32 9.00
CA GLY A 368 -18.78 -5.99 8.52
C GLY A 368 -19.78 -5.06 7.85
N SER A 369 -20.41 -5.53 6.78
CA SER A 369 -21.39 -4.75 6.00
C SER A 369 -22.83 -4.89 6.48
N ALA A 370 -23.12 -5.85 7.38
CA ALA A 370 -24.48 -6.12 7.86
C ALA A 370 -25.08 -4.97 8.68
N PRO A 371 -26.42 -4.77 8.63
CA PRO A 371 -27.11 -3.78 9.45
C PRO A 371 -26.75 -3.91 10.93
N ASP A 372 -26.51 -2.78 11.57
CA ASP A 372 -26.05 -2.66 12.95
C ASP A 372 -26.66 -1.38 13.55
N PRO A 373 -27.24 -1.45 14.76
CA PRO A 373 -27.97 -0.32 15.35
C PRO A 373 -27.06 0.88 15.59
N TYR A 374 -25.81 0.66 16.02
CA TYR A 374 -24.85 1.73 16.22
C TYR A 374 -24.43 2.34 14.89
N LYS A 375 -24.09 1.54 13.87
CA LYS A 375 -23.63 2.06 12.56
C LYS A 375 -24.72 2.85 11.86
N GLY A 376 -25.95 2.31 11.88
CA GLY A 376 -27.10 2.93 11.26
C GLY A 376 -27.46 4.26 11.92
N GLU A 377 -27.40 4.33 13.26
CA GLU A 377 -27.67 5.58 13.97
C GLU A 377 -26.55 6.60 13.78
N LEU A 378 -25.28 6.19 13.94
CA LEU A 378 -24.12 7.06 13.73
C LEU A 378 -24.20 7.69 12.34
N GLY A 379 -24.42 6.87 11.32
CA GLY A 379 -24.56 7.29 9.94
C GLY A 379 -25.66 8.33 9.73
N LYS A 380 -26.85 8.15 10.32
CA LYS A 380 -27.96 9.12 10.21
C LYS A 380 -27.62 10.47 10.82
N GLN A 381 -26.95 10.48 11.96
CA GLN A 381 -26.64 11.70 12.71
C GLN A 381 -25.41 12.44 12.17
N LEU A 382 -24.47 11.73 11.55
CA LEU A 382 -23.21 12.29 11.07
C LEU A 382 -23.41 13.28 9.91
N ASP A 383 -22.64 14.38 9.92
CA ASP A 383 -22.51 15.29 8.79
C ASP A 383 -22.04 14.51 7.56
N LYS A 384 -22.79 14.60 6.45
CA LYS A 384 -22.60 13.77 5.26
C LYS A 384 -21.29 14.03 4.51
N ASN A 385 -20.55 15.07 4.88
CA ASN A 385 -19.21 15.28 4.35
C ASN A 385 -18.14 14.46 5.10
N ILE A 386 -18.39 14.02 6.34
CA ILE A 386 -17.41 13.27 7.12
C ILE A 386 -17.17 11.92 6.45
N ARG A 387 -15.90 11.61 6.23
CA ARG A 387 -15.45 10.39 5.57
C ARG A 387 -15.33 9.28 6.61
N VAL A 388 -15.96 8.14 6.35
CA VAL A 388 -16.09 7.05 7.32
C VAL A 388 -15.28 5.85 6.85
N GLN A 389 -14.39 5.38 7.73
CA GLN A 389 -13.52 4.26 7.44
C GLN A 389 -14.12 2.92 7.89
N TRP A 390 -13.95 1.89 7.07
CA TRP A 390 -14.48 0.54 7.27
C TRP A 390 -13.43 -0.52 6.92
N THR A 391 -13.35 -1.65 7.64
CA THR A 391 -12.30 -2.66 7.41
C THR A 391 -12.65 -3.76 6.40
N GLY A 392 -13.81 -3.67 5.77
CA GLY A 392 -14.35 -4.76 4.96
C GLY A 392 -15.28 -5.69 5.77
N GLU A 393 -15.54 -6.88 5.26
CA GLU A 393 -16.46 -7.84 5.88
C GLU A 393 -16.00 -8.34 7.26
N ASP A 394 -14.69 -8.27 7.54
CA ASP A 394 -14.12 -8.59 8.86
C ASP A 394 -13.00 -7.60 9.19
N THR A 395 -12.32 -7.79 10.32
CA THR A 395 -11.08 -7.09 10.64
C THR A 395 -10.02 -7.37 9.56
N PHE A 396 -9.88 -8.62 9.13
CA PHE A 396 -9.04 -9.02 8.00
C PHE A 396 -9.92 -9.56 6.88
N SER A 397 -10.11 -8.78 5.82
CA SER A 397 -11.03 -9.14 4.74
C SER A 397 -10.30 -9.82 3.59
N ASP A 398 -10.57 -11.11 3.38
CA ASP A 398 -10.08 -11.88 2.23
C ASP A 398 -10.54 -11.24 0.91
N ASN A 399 -11.84 -11.01 0.82
CA ASN A 399 -12.50 -10.48 -0.36
C ASN A 399 -13.40 -9.28 -0.03
N THR A 400 -13.33 -8.24 -0.86
CA THR A 400 -14.17 -7.04 -0.81
C THR A 400 -14.87 -6.89 -2.16
N THR A 401 -16.18 -7.14 -2.15
CA THR A 401 -17.04 -7.11 -3.34
C THR A 401 -17.79 -5.78 -3.47
N VAL A 402 -18.38 -5.52 -4.64
CA VAL A 402 -19.26 -4.34 -4.81
C VAL A 402 -20.47 -4.45 -3.88
N GLU A 403 -21.04 -5.65 -3.75
CA GLU A 403 -22.18 -5.93 -2.88
C GLU A 403 -21.85 -5.65 -1.40
N SER A 404 -20.63 -6.00 -0.96
CA SER A 404 -20.12 -5.69 0.37
C SER A 404 -20.15 -4.18 0.65
N VAL A 405 -19.72 -3.38 -0.33
CA VAL A 405 -19.62 -1.92 -0.19
C VAL A 405 -20.99 -1.28 -0.24
N VAL A 406 -21.84 -1.63 -1.19
CA VAL A 406 -23.22 -1.10 -1.29
C VAL A 406 -24.01 -1.41 -0.01
N ARG A 407 -23.80 -2.59 0.56
CA ARG A 407 -24.42 -2.95 1.84
C ARG A 407 -23.81 -2.17 3.00
N ALA A 408 -22.50 -1.96 3.02
CA ALA A 408 -21.83 -1.11 4.00
C ALA A 408 -22.31 0.34 3.91
N ASP A 409 -22.37 0.96 2.72
CA ASP A 409 -22.89 2.31 2.49
C ASP A 409 -24.29 2.48 3.08
N SER A 410 -25.15 1.48 2.89
CA SER A 410 -26.51 1.46 3.44
C SER A 410 -26.52 1.34 4.96
N THR A 411 -25.62 0.52 5.52
CA THR A 411 -25.49 0.30 6.97
C THR A 411 -24.89 1.51 7.69
N TYR A 412 -23.88 2.16 7.10
CA TYR A 412 -23.22 3.36 7.63
C TYR A 412 -23.89 4.67 7.17
N VAL A 413 -24.92 4.58 6.32
CA VAL A 413 -25.74 5.69 5.82
C VAL A 413 -24.89 6.85 5.25
N THR A 414 -23.90 6.49 4.43
CA THR A 414 -22.93 7.44 3.85
C THR A 414 -22.48 6.99 2.46
N ASP A 415 -22.19 7.96 1.58
CA ASP A 415 -21.55 7.76 0.28
C ASP A 415 -20.04 8.09 0.33
N LYS A 416 -19.49 8.34 1.53
CA LYS A 416 -18.09 8.70 1.79
C LYS A 416 -17.33 7.58 2.50
N LEU A 417 -17.65 6.32 2.19
CA LEU A 417 -16.90 5.17 2.70
C LEU A 417 -15.53 5.07 2.04
N PHE A 418 -14.52 4.74 2.83
CA PHE A 418 -13.20 4.31 2.37
C PHE A 418 -12.68 3.19 3.27
N ILE A 419 -11.71 2.41 2.77
CA ILE A 419 -11.30 1.18 3.43
C ILE A 419 -10.04 1.36 4.27
N TRP A 420 -10.08 0.90 5.53
CA TRP A 420 -8.89 0.48 6.27
C TRP A 420 -8.62 -0.97 5.91
N ASP A 421 -7.64 -1.22 5.05
CA ASP A 421 -7.38 -2.58 4.61
C ASP A 421 -6.27 -3.22 5.44
N ASN A 422 -6.59 -4.23 6.24
CA ASN A 422 -5.61 -4.97 7.05
C ASN A 422 -4.79 -5.97 6.22
N PHE A 423 -4.10 -5.43 5.22
CA PHE A 423 -3.13 -6.11 4.38
C PHE A 423 -2.07 -5.09 3.92
N PRO A 424 -0.76 -5.35 4.10
CA PRO A 424 -0.14 -6.60 4.55
C PRO A 424 0.20 -6.67 6.06
N VAL A 425 -0.49 -5.96 6.97
CA VAL A 425 -0.15 -5.96 8.41
C VAL A 425 0.09 -7.36 9.01
N ASN A 426 1.18 -7.49 9.77
CA ASN A 426 1.64 -8.76 10.39
C ASN A 426 1.83 -8.68 11.91
N ASP A 427 1.29 -7.67 12.57
CA ASP A 427 1.42 -7.47 14.03
C ASP A 427 0.94 -8.66 14.87
N GLY A 428 -0.11 -9.36 14.43
CA GLY A 428 -0.60 -10.61 15.03
C GLY A 428 0.25 -11.84 14.72
N LYS A 429 1.19 -11.75 13.76
CA LYS A 429 2.09 -12.83 13.33
C LYS A 429 3.49 -12.27 12.98
N PRO A 430 4.19 -11.63 13.94
CA PRO A 430 5.42 -10.88 13.67
C PRO A 430 6.62 -11.77 13.30
N PHE A 431 6.47 -13.10 13.38
CA PHE A 431 7.45 -14.07 12.92
C PHE A 431 7.43 -14.27 11.39
N ARG A 432 6.46 -13.69 10.66
CA ARG A 432 6.26 -13.90 9.22
C ARG A 432 6.11 -12.58 8.48
N LEU A 433 6.61 -12.54 7.24
CA LEU A 433 6.35 -11.45 6.30
C LEU A 433 5.19 -11.82 5.37
N PHE A 434 4.39 -10.83 4.98
CA PHE A 434 3.30 -10.98 4.01
C PHE A 434 3.66 -10.22 2.73
N LEU A 435 4.29 -10.92 1.78
CA LEU A 435 4.77 -10.34 0.52
C LEU A 435 3.90 -10.72 -0.68
N ASN A 436 2.64 -11.07 -0.42
CA ASN A 436 1.64 -11.43 -1.43
C ASN A 436 1.33 -10.28 -2.39
N PRO A 437 0.87 -10.58 -3.61
CA PRO A 437 0.15 -9.61 -4.43
C PRO A 437 -1.21 -9.26 -3.79
N LEU A 438 -1.66 -8.02 -4.01
CA LEU A 438 -3.00 -7.58 -3.60
C LEU A 438 -4.06 -8.22 -4.52
N THR A 439 -4.92 -9.05 -3.96
CA THR A 439 -6.05 -9.67 -4.68
C THR A 439 -7.31 -9.64 -3.83
N GLY A 440 -8.45 -10.04 -4.41
CA GLY A 440 -9.72 -10.07 -3.69
C GLY A 440 -10.35 -8.69 -3.47
N ARG A 441 -9.93 -7.67 -4.21
CA ARG A 441 -10.61 -6.36 -4.23
C ARG A 441 -11.22 -6.20 -5.62
N ALA A 442 -12.54 -6.05 -5.71
CA ALA A 442 -13.22 -6.02 -6.99
C ALA A 442 -12.76 -4.84 -7.87
N PRO A 443 -12.70 -4.95 -9.21
CA PRO A 443 -12.23 -3.87 -10.08
C PRO A 443 -13.16 -2.64 -10.09
N ASP A 444 -14.42 -2.79 -9.66
CA ASP A 444 -15.45 -1.75 -9.75
C ASP A 444 -15.75 -1.04 -8.42
N LEU A 445 -14.94 -1.26 -7.38
CA LEU A 445 -15.18 -0.64 -6.06
C LEU A 445 -15.15 0.90 -6.11
N TYR A 446 -14.37 1.49 -7.00
CA TYR A 446 -14.26 2.95 -7.16
C TYR A 446 -15.59 3.64 -7.48
N LYS A 447 -16.59 2.89 -7.97
CA LYS A 447 -17.93 3.42 -8.25
C LYS A 447 -18.76 3.65 -6.97
N HIS A 448 -18.35 3.07 -5.85
CA HIS A 448 -19.13 3.01 -4.60
C HIS A 448 -18.34 3.47 -3.37
N MET A 449 -17.03 3.72 -3.46
CA MET A 449 -16.22 4.19 -2.35
C MET A 449 -15.18 5.22 -2.80
N ILE A 450 -14.68 6.00 -1.86
CA ILE A 450 -13.75 7.10 -2.15
C ILE A 450 -12.27 6.69 -2.06
N GLY A 451 -11.95 5.48 -1.58
CA GLY A 451 -10.60 4.92 -1.67
C GLY A 451 -10.17 3.95 -0.59
N PHE A 452 -8.85 3.83 -0.41
CA PHE A 452 -8.17 2.87 0.46
C PHE A 452 -7.02 3.50 1.24
N THR A 453 -6.85 3.07 2.49
CA THR A 453 -5.58 3.09 3.20
C THR A 453 -5.20 1.67 3.59
N SER A 454 -4.03 1.21 3.13
CA SER A 454 -3.45 -0.06 3.56
C SER A 454 -2.87 0.07 4.97
N ASN A 455 -3.17 -0.88 5.86
CA ASN A 455 -2.43 -1.08 7.10
C ASN A 455 -1.22 -1.99 6.81
N PRO A 456 0.01 -1.45 6.84
CA PRO A 456 1.22 -2.15 6.45
C PRO A 456 1.80 -2.98 7.59
N MET A 457 2.87 -3.73 7.31
CA MET A 457 3.63 -4.45 8.34
C MET A 457 4.42 -3.47 9.22
N VAL A 458 4.85 -3.99 10.38
CA VAL A 458 5.91 -3.36 11.19
C VAL A 458 7.18 -3.13 10.36
N GLN A 459 7.43 -4.00 9.36
CA GLN A 459 8.49 -3.87 8.37
C GLN A 459 8.07 -2.91 7.25
N SER A 460 8.50 -1.66 7.37
CA SER A 460 8.20 -0.54 6.48
C SER A 460 8.60 -0.81 5.02
N TYR A 461 9.87 -1.11 4.76
CA TYR A 461 10.39 -1.30 3.41
C TYR A 461 9.83 -2.57 2.78
N ALA A 462 9.68 -3.65 3.55
CA ALA A 462 9.02 -4.87 3.08
C ALA A 462 7.57 -4.62 2.63
N SER A 463 6.87 -3.71 3.29
CA SER A 463 5.50 -3.32 2.95
C SER A 463 5.38 -2.57 1.61
N MET A 464 6.47 -1.99 1.09
CA MET A 464 6.44 -1.27 -0.19
C MET A 464 5.92 -2.14 -1.35
N ILE A 465 6.14 -3.46 -1.30
CA ILE A 465 5.63 -4.42 -2.31
C ILE A 465 4.10 -4.35 -2.41
N ALA A 466 3.40 -4.45 -1.28
CA ALA A 466 1.94 -4.36 -1.26
C ALA A 466 1.45 -2.92 -1.48
N LEU A 467 2.16 -1.92 -0.94
CA LEU A 467 1.78 -0.51 -1.09
C LEU A 467 1.84 -0.06 -2.55
N GLY A 468 2.84 -0.52 -3.33
CA GLY A 468 2.89 -0.26 -4.76
C GLY A 468 1.72 -0.86 -5.53
N ASN A 469 1.22 -2.04 -5.13
CA ASN A 469 -0.02 -2.60 -5.67
C ASN A 469 -1.25 -1.76 -5.34
N TYR A 470 -1.36 -1.24 -4.11
CA TYR A 470 -2.46 -0.32 -3.78
C TYR A 470 -2.39 0.97 -4.59
N GLY A 471 -1.20 1.53 -4.81
CA GLY A 471 -1.03 2.69 -5.68
C GLY A 471 -1.58 2.43 -7.09
N ASP A 472 -1.31 1.26 -7.64
CA ASP A 472 -1.79 0.86 -8.97
C ASP A 472 -3.30 0.58 -9.01
N TYR A 473 -3.79 -0.28 -8.10
CA TYR A 473 -5.20 -0.66 -8.01
C TYR A 473 -6.11 0.54 -7.75
N SER A 474 -5.75 1.43 -6.83
CA SER A 474 -6.59 2.58 -6.48
C SER A 474 -6.57 3.68 -7.56
N TRP A 475 -5.55 3.70 -8.41
CA TRP A 475 -5.47 4.60 -9.56
C TRP A 475 -6.34 4.11 -10.72
N ASN A 476 -6.20 2.83 -11.13
CA ASN A 476 -6.91 2.24 -12.26
C ASN A 476 -7.28 0.76 -12.01
N SER A 477 -8.27 0.56 -11.15
CA SER A 477 -8.71 -0.79 -10.71
C SER A 477 -9.23 -1.70 -11.84
N PRO A 478 -9.90 -1.22 -12.91
CA PRO A 478 -10.27 -2.05 -14.05
C PRO A 478 -9.09 -2.63 -14.85
N ALA A 479 -7.98 -1.89 -14.94
CA ALA A 479 -6.79 -2.33 -15.67
C ALA A 479 -5.73 -3.00 -14.77
N TYR A 480 -6.00 -3.08 -13.46
CA TYR A 480 -5.08 -3.63 -12.47
C TYR A 480 -4.85 -5.12 -12.66
N ASP A 481 -3.59 -5.50 -12.85
CA ASP A 481 -3.12 -6.89 -12.83
C ASP A 481 -2.20 -7.08 -11.63
N ALA A 482 -2.69 -7.82 -10.64
CA ALA A 482 -2.01 -8.01 -9.37
C ALA A 482 -0.58 -8.55 -9.53
N LYS A 483 -0.37 -9.52 -10.42
CA LYS A 483 0.94 -10.16 -10.59
C LYS A 483 1.91 -9.25 -11.35
N LYS A 484 1.45 -8.56 -12.39
CA LYS A 484 2.30 -7.63 -13.16
C LYS A 484 2.71 -6.42 -12.32
N SER A 485 1.75 -5.82 -11.62
CA SER A 485 1.99 -4.70 -10.71
C SER A 485 2.99 -5.09 -9.62
N TRP A 486 2.79 -6.26 -9.00
CA TRP A 486 3.66 -6.78 -7.95
C TRP A 486 5.08 -7.06 -8.45
N ALA A 487 5.22 -7.69 -9.62
CA ALA A 487 6.52 -7.92 -10.25
C ALA A 487 7.24 -6.61 -10.59
N ALA A 488 6.52 -5.57 -11.03
CA ALA A 488 7.09 -4.26 -11.32
C ALA A 488 7.68 -3.59 -10.07
N VAL A 489 6.99 -3.68 -8.92
CA VAL A 489 7.49 -3.15 -7.65
C VAL A 489 8.72 -3.93 -7.19
N ILE A 490 8.72 -5.26 -7.28
CA ILE A 490 9.89 -6.11 -6.97
C ILE A 490 11.09 -5.70 -7.83
N GLN A 491 10.89 -5.49 -9.13
CA GLN A 491 11.93 -5.03 -10.05
C GLN A 491 12.46 -3.64 -9.69
N ALA A 492 11.58 -2.72 -9.27
CA ALA A 492 11.96 -1.37 -8.84
C ALA A 492 12.82 -1.40 -7.56
N LEU A 493 12.44 -2.22 -6.57
CA LEU A 493 13.19 -2.36 -5.32
C LEU A 493 14.55 -3.05 -5.50
N ALA A 494 14.61 -4.06 -6.40
CA ALA A 494 15.86 -4.75 -6.74
C ALA A 494 16.85 -3.82 -7.46
N GLY A 495 16.37 -2.98 -8.38
CA GLY A 495 17.21 -2.19 -9.27
C GLY A 495 17.63 -2.97 -10.53
N LYS A 496 18.65 -2.48 -11.25
CA LYS A 496 19.01 -2.98 -12.60
C LYS A 496 19.73 -4.33 -12.60
N ASP A 497 20.22 -4.81 -11.45
CA ASP A 497 20.96 -6.07 -11.36
C ASP A 497 20.01 -7.27 -11.40
N LYS A 498 20.15 -8.08 -12.46
CA LYS A 498 19.32 -9.28 -12.67
C LYS A 498 19.52 -10.35 -11.60
N SER A 499 20.71 -10.45 -11.02
CA SER A 499 21.00 -11.43 -9.95
C SER A 499 20.28 -11.05 -8.66
N VAL A 500 20.29 -9.75 -8.32
CA VAL A 500 19.55 -9.21 -7.18
C VAL A 500 18.04 -9.37 -7.39
N HIS A 501 17.54 -9.07 -8.59
CA HIS A 501 16.13 -9.27 -8.91
C HIS A 501 15.70 -10.73 -8.75
N ALA A 502 16.47 -11.68 -9.28
CA ALA A 502 16.18 -13.10 -9.10
C ALA A 502 16.16 -13.50 -7.62
N ALA A 503 17.16 -13.06 -6.85
CA ALA A 503 17.25 -13.32 -5.42
C ALA A 503 16.03 -12.77 -4.66
N LEU A 504 15.67 -11.51 -4.91
CA LEU A 504 14.48 -10.89 -4.31
C LEU A 504 13.20 -11.62 -4.69
N ALA A 505 13.04 -12.02 -5.96
CA ALA A 505 11.87 -12.78 -6.40
C ALA A 505 11.75 -14.14 -5.69
N ALA A 506 12.87 -14.84 -5.45
CA ALA A 506 12.88 -16.08 -4.68
C ALA A 506 12.59 -15.86 -3.18
N PHE A 507 13.09 -14.76 -2.60
CA PHE A 507 12.75 -14.38 -1.23
C PHE A 507 11.27 -14.03 -1.07
N VAL A 508 10.71 -13.32 -2.04
CA VAL A 508 9.30 -12.97 -2.05
C VAL A 508 8.44 -14.23 -2.20
N ASP A 509 8.79 -15.15 -3.11
CA ASP A 509 8.10 -16.43 -3.30
C ASP A 509 7.87 -17.15 -1.96
N ILE A 510 8.92 -17.33 -1.16
CA ILE A 510 8.86 -18.03 0.13
C ILE A 510 8.16 -17.25 1.26
N ASN A 511 7.60 -16.06 1.01
CA ASN A 511 6.86 -15.28 2.00
C ASN A 511 5.46 -14.86 1.48
N GLN A 512 4.85 -15.71 0.65
CA GLN A 512 3.50 -15.48 0.07
C GLN A 512 2.35 -16.13 0.87
N ASN A 513 2.51 -16.41 2.16
CA ASN A 513 1.39 -16.93 2.96
C ASN A 513 0.73 -15.83 3.79
N TRP A 514 -0.47 -15.41 3.36
CA TRP A 514 -1.38 -14.58 4.14
C TRP A 514 -2.54 -15.44 4.68
N PRO A 515 -2.53 -15.81 5.97
CA PRO A 515 -3.43 -16.83 6.55
C PRO A 515 -4.84 -16.31 6.84
N TYR A 516 -5.20 -15.13 6.30
CA TYR A 516 -6.52 -14.54 6.40
C TYR A 516 -7.32 -14.66 5.09
N ARG A 517 -6.80 -15.40 4.10
CA ARG A 517 -7.55 -15.83 2.91
C ARG A 517 -8.13 -17.22 3.08
N ASN A 518 -9.24 -17.49 2.40
CA ASN A 518 -9.84 -18.83 2.35
C ASN A 518 -8.90 -19.86 1.68
N SER A 519 -8.12 -19.43 0.69
CA SER A 519 -7.07 -20.25 0.07
C SER A 519 -5.73 -19.53 0.21
N THR A 520 -4.80 -20.11 0.96
CA THR A 520 -3.45 -19.55 1.12
C THR A 520 -2.47 -20.25 0.20
N GLU A 521 -1.72 -19.46 -0.56
CA GLU A 521 -0.54 -19.93 -1.29
C GLU A 521 0.66 -19.97 -0.33
N SER A 522 1.51 -21.01 -0.41
CA SER A 522 2.74 -21.12 0.37
C SER A 522 3.89 -21.45 -0.57
N ALA A 523 4.79 -20.48 -0.78
CA ALA A 523 5.93 -20.60 -1.67
C ALA A 523 5.62 -21.30 -3.02
N PRO A 524 4.72 -20.75 -3.87
CA PRO A 524 4.22 -21.42 -5.06
C PRO A 524 5.29 -22.05 -5.94
N GLN A 525 6.39 -21.32 -6.19
CA GLN A 525 7.44 -21.82 -7.08
C GLN A 525 8.38 -22.80 -6.38
N LEU A 526 8.71 -22.59 -5.10
CA LEU A 526 9.42 -23.61 -4.32
C LEU A 526 8.64 -24.91 -4.21
N SER A 527 7.34 -24.85 -3.93
CA SER A 527 6.45 -26.01 -3.85
C SER A 527 6.43 -26.77 -5.17
N LYS A 528 6.27 -26.05 -6.30
CA LYS A 528 6.34 -26.65 -7.64
C LYS A 528 7.68 -27.34 -7.90
N ASP A 529 8.80 -26.69 -7.59
CA ASP A 529 10.13 -27.26 -7.82
C ASP A 529 10.41 -28.49 -6.94
N ILE A 530 9.83 -28.54 -5.72
CA ILE A 530 9.87 -29.72 -4.84
C ILE A 530 9.00 -30.86 -5.38
N ASP A 531 7.80 -30.56 -5.86
CA ASP A 531 6.91 -31.57 -6.44
C ASP A 531 7.53 -32.21 -7.69
N ASP A 532 8.11 -31.39 -8.57
CA ASP A 532 8.83 -31.84 -9.76
C ASP A 532 10.05 -32.71 -9.37
N PHE A 533 10.79 -32.33 -8.33
CA PHE A 533 11.89 -33.13 -7.79
C PHE A 533 11.43 -34.53 -7.33
N TRP A 534 10.34 -34.60 -6.56
CA TRP A 534 9.82 -35.89 -6.09
C TRP A 534 9.26 -36.75 -7.23
N ALA A 535 8.59 -36.14 -8.21
CA ALA A 535 8.09 -36.83 -9.40
C ALA A 535 9.24 -37.43 -10.22
N ALA A 536 10.31 -36.66 -10.44
CA ALA A 536 11.51 -37.12 -11.14
C ALA A 536 12.13 -38.33 -10.43
N ARG A 537 12.34 -38.23 -9.12
CA ARG A 537 12.91 -39.31 -8.30
C ARG A 537 12.10 -40.61 -8.37
N LYS A 538 10.77 -40.54 -8.29
CA LYS A 538 9.88 -41.72 -8.41
C LYS A 538 10.00 -42.43 -9.75
N SER A 539 10.34 -41.70 -10.82
CA SER A 539 10.39 -42.24 -12.18
C SER A 539 11.73 -42.85 -12.58
N HIS A 540 12.74 -42.86 -11.68
CA HIS A 540 14.13 -43.25 -11.95
C HIS A 540 14.75 -42.58 -13.20
N LYS A 541 14.18 -41.47 -13.67
CA LYS A 541 14.80 -40.64 -14.70
C LYS A 541 15.98 -39.94 -14.05
N ASN A 542 17.18 -40.14 -14.61
CA ASN A 542 18.42 -39.43 -14.25
C ASN A 542 18.39 -37.92 -14.60
N GLN A 543 17.23 -37.28 -14.47
CA GLN A 543 17.09 -35.83 -14.48
C GLN A 543 16.86 -35.39 -13.03
N SER A 544 17.93 -35.42 -12.26
CA SER A 544 18.01 -34.73 -10.99
C SER A 544 17.69 -33.24 -11.20
N SER A 545 16.62 -32.76 -10.58
CA SER A 545 16.70 -31.65 -9.63
C SER A 545 17.24 -30.28 -10.06
N SER A 546 17.46 -29.93 -11.33
CA SER A 546 18.15 -28.66 -11.66
C SER A 546 17.37 -27.45 -11.18
N ALA A 547 16.05 -27.40 -11.37
CA ALA A 547 15.20 -26.29 -10.94
C ALA A 547 15.21 -26.11 -9.40
N LEU A 548 15.00 -27.18 -8.64
CA LEU A 548 15.08 -27.13 -7.17
C LEU A 548 16.49 -26.74 -6.71
N ALA A 549 17.54 -27.32 -7.29
CA ALA A 549 18.92 -26.99 -6.94
C ALA A 549 19.24 -25.51 -7.21
N ASP A 550 18.82 -24.98 -8.36
CA ASP A 550 18.98 -23.58 -8.75
C ASP A 550 18.22 -22.65 -7.81
N ARG A 551 16.97 -23.00 -7.46
CA ARG A 551 16.18 -22.24 -6.47
C ARG A 551 16.82 -22.26 -5.10
N LEU A 552 17.24 -23.42 -4.60
CA LEU A 552 17.89 -23.53 -3.30
C LEU A 552 19.21 -22.74 -3.27
N LYS A 553 19.97 -22.75 -4.37
CA LYS A 553 21.18 -21.92 -4.51
C LYS A 553 20.85 -20.43 -4.44
N LEU A 554 19.78 -20.00 -5.10
CA LEU A 554 19.31 -18.63 -5.06
C LEU A 554 18.89 -18.21 -3.66
N ILE A 555 18.10 -19.03 -2.97
CA ILE A 555 17.66 -18.78 -1.59
C ILE A 555 18.85 -18.82 -0.61
N ALA A 556 19.83 -19.69 -0.82
CA ALA A 556 21.04 -19.74 0.00
C ALA A 556 21.93 -18.49 -0.15
N SER A 557 21.80 -17.74 -1.26
CA SER A 557 22.59 -16.53 -1.55
C SER A 557 21.98 -15.23 -1.01
N LEU A 558 20.75 -15.28 -0.48
CA LEU A 558 19.99 -14.07 -0.12
C LEU A 558 20.74 -13.10 0.80
N PRO A 559 21.40 -13.55 1.90
CA PRO A 559 22.09 -12.63 2.80
C PRO A 559 23.25 -11.87 2.14
N ASP A 560 23.86 -12.46 1.10
CA ASP A 560 25.00 -11.86 0.40
C ASP A 560 24.56 -10.97 -0.76
N VAL A 561 23.47 -11.33 -1.44
CA VAL A 561 23.00 -10.66 -2.66
C VAL A 561 22.08 -9.47 -2.36
N LEU A 562 21.11 -9.63 -1.44
CA LEU A 562 20.11 -8.59 -1.17
C LEU A 562 20.70 -7.23 -0.74
N PRO A 563 21.81 -7.13 0.02
CA PRO A 563 22.42 -5.85 0.38
C PRO A 563 22.85 -4.97 -0.82
N SER A 564 22.97 -5.55 -2.02
CA SER A 564 23.31 -4.83 -3.26
C SER A 564 22.11 -4.23 -3.99
N MET A 565 20.89 -4.45 -3.49
CA MET A 565 19.66 -3.92 -4.10
C MET A 565 19.58 -2.39 -4.06
N ALA A 566 18.76 -1.82 -4.95
CA ALA A 566 18.52 -0.38 -4.98
C ALA A 566 17.93 0.13 -3.65
N MET A 567 16.92 -0.57 -3.11
CA MET A 567 16.33 -0.25 -1.81
C MET A 567 17.10 -0.92 -0.66
N LYS A 568 18.32 -0.46 -0.38
CA LYS A 568 19.20 -1.07 0.64
C LYS A 568 18.57 -1.27 2.04
N PRO A 569 17.77 -0.32 2.57
CA PRO A 569 17.13 -0.51 3.88
C PRO A 569 16.20 -1.72 3.94
N PHE A 570 15.58 -2.12 2.81
CA PHE A 570 14.81 -3.37 2.72
C PHE A 570 15.67 -4.56 3.14
N ALA A 571 16.88 -4.70 2.59
CA ALA A 571 17.76 -5.82 2.89
C ALA A 571 18.14 -5.89 4.38
N THR A 572 18.37 -4.73 5.01
CA THR A 572 18.63 -4.65 6.45
C THR A 572 17.41 -5.05 7.27
N GLU A 573 16.22 -4.56 6.91
CA GLU A 573 14.97 -4.83 7.62
C GLU A 573 14.59 -6.32 7.57
N VAL A 574 14.79 -6.99 6.42
CA VAL A 574 14.41 -8.39 6.23
C VAL A 574 15.52 -9.40 6.57
N ALA A 575 16.69 -8.94 7.03
CA ALA A 575 17.84 -9.79 7.30
C ALA A 575 17.55 -11.03 8.18
N PRO A 576 16.72 -10.95 9.24
CA PRO A 576 16.33 -12.14 10.01
C PRO A 576 15.65 -13.22 9.16
N TRP A 577 14.76 -12.83 8.25
CA TRP A 577 14.02 -13.73 7.37
C TRP A 577 14.88 -14.27 6.23
N SER A 578 15.71 -13.45 5.60
CA SER A 578 16.63 -13.92 4.56
C SER A 578 17.69 -14.87 5.12
N THR A 579 18.11 -14.66 6.37
CA THR A 579 19.05 -15.57 7.07
C THR A 579 18.43 -16.93 7.34
N VAL A 580 17.21 -16.99 7.89
CA VAL A 580 16.54 -18.28 8.14
C VAL A 580 16.17 -18.99 6.83
N ALA A 581 15.84 -18.24 5.78
CA ALA A 581 15.63 -18.79 4.44
C ALA A 581 16.89 -19.49 3.91
N MET A 582 18.06 -18.85 4.03
CA MET A 582 19.34 -19.45 3.65
C MET A 582 19.64 -20.73 4.44
N GLN A 583 19.34 -20.74 5.74
CA GLN A 583 19.55 -21.93 6.59
C GLN A 583 18.65 -23.10 6.15
N TRP A 584 17.37 -22.84 5.87
CA TRP A 584 16.46 -23.84 5.30
C TRP A 584 16.91 -24.34 3.93
N ALA A 585 17.40 -23.44 3.08
CA ALA A 585 17.88 -23.80 1.75
C ALA A 585 19.13 -24.71 1.83
N LYS A 586 20.08 -24.41 2.70
CA LYS A 586 21.27 -25.25 2.93
C LYS A 586 20.90 -26.62 3.50
N ALA A 587 19.99 -26.67 4.48
CA ALA A 587 19.46 -27.95 4.98
C ALA A 587 18.85 -28.78 3.84
N SER A 588 18.07 -28.14 2.98
CA SER A 588 17.43 -28.81 1.84
C SER A 588 18.43 -29.28 0.78
N GLN A 589 19.50 -28.51 0.51
CA GLN A 589 20.59 -28.92 -0.38
C GLN A 589 21.27 -30.20 0.13
N HIS A 590 21.64 -30.23 1.41
CA HIS A 590 22.20 -31.44 2.02
C HIS A 590 21.22 -32.63 1.96
N MET A 591 19.91 -32.41 2.16
CA MET A 591 18.91 -33.47 1.97
C MET A 591 18.85 -33.99 0.53
N THR A 592 18.97 -33.13 -0.49
CA THR A 592 19.04 -33.59 -1.89
C THR A 592 20.29 -34.44 -2.17
N LEU A 593 21.44 -34.06 -1.59
CA LEU A 593 22.69 -34.82 -1.73
C LEU A 593 22.65 -36.16 -1.00
N MET A 594 22.06 -36.17 0.21
CA MET A 594 21.80 -37.39 0.97
C MET A 594 20.92 -38.36 0.18
N LEU A 595 19.82 -37.87 -0.41
CA LEU A 595 18.92 -38.68 -1.23
C LEU A 595 19.61 -39.25 -2.47
N ALA A 596 20.52 -38.49 -3.10
CA ALA A 596 21.33 -38.98 -4.22
C ALA A 596 22.34 -40.05 -3.79
N ALA A 597 22.95 -39.89 -2.61
CA ALA A 597 23.88 -40.88 -2.04
C ALA A 597 23.17 -42.22 -1.73
N ILE A 598 21.93 -42.16 -1.21
CA ILE A 598 21.08 -43.35 -1.03
C ILE A 598 20.85 -44.07 -2.38
N ASP A 599 20.49 -43.33 -3.43
CA ASP A 599 20.24 -43.92 -4.76
C ASP A 599 21.48 -44.59 -5.35
N SER A 600 22.68 -44.08 -5.04
CA SER A 600 23.95 -44.67 -5.47
C SER A 600 24.49 -45.76 -4.52
N GLY A 601 23.80 -46.06 -3.42
CA GLY A 601 24.23 -47.03 -2.41
C GLY A 601 25.40 -46.57 -1.52
N ASP A 602 25.70 -45.27 -1.49
CA ASP A 602 26.76 -44.68 -0.68
C ASP A 602 26.24 -44.28 0.70
N LYS A 603 26.22 -45.25 1.63
CA LYS A 603 25.69 -45.05 2.99
C LYS A 603 26.49 -44.03 3.81
N SER A 604 27.81 -44.03 3.70
CA SER A 604 28.67 -43.10 4.45
C SER A 604 28.37 -41.66 4.07
N LYS A 605 28.27 -41.38 2.76
CA LYS A 605 27.92 -40.04 2.29
C LYS A 605 26.50 -39.65 2.66
N ALA A 606 25.55 -40.59 2.62
CA ALA A 606 24.18 -40.31 3.07
C ALA A 606 24.12 -39.88 4.55
N ASP A 607 24.89 -40.55 5.42
CA ASP A 607 24.98 -40.21 6.85
C ASP A 607 25.61 -38.82 7.06
N ASP A 608 26.70 -38.51 6.37
CA ASP A 608 27.39 -37.22 6.45
C ASP A 608 26.48 -36.06 6.04
N GLU A 609 25.79 -36.21 4.91
CA GLU A 609 24.87 -35.21 4.37
C GLU A 609 23.62 -35.04 5.26
N TYR A 610 23.07 -36.14 5.82
CA TYR A 610 21.97 -36.06 6.77
C TYR A 610 22.37 -35.28 8.03
N ASN A 611 23.53 -35.59 8.62
CA ASN A 611 24.03 -34.90 9.81
C ASN A 611 24.28 -33.41 9.54
N ALA A 612 24.86 -33.07 8.38
CA ALA A 612 25.03 -31.69 7.96
C ALA A 612 23.69 -30.96 7.83
N ALA A 613 22.67 -31.60 7.24
CA ALA A 613 21.33 -31.04 7.14
C ALA A 613 20.72 -30.74 8.52
N GLN A 614 20.83 -31.65 9.48
CA GLN A 614 20.33 -31.43 10.85
C GLN A 614 21.02 -30.24 11.54
N GLY A 615 22.34 -30.07 11.33
CA GLY A 615 23.08 -28.91 11.83
C GLY A 615 22.54 -27.58 11.29
N TRP A 616 22.06 -27.55 10.04
CA TRP A 616 21.40 -26.37 9.47
C TRP A 616 19.97 -26.17 10.01
N VAL A 617 19.20 -27.25 10.14
CA VAL A 617 17.85 -27.20 10.74
C VAL A 617 17.89 -26.62 12.15
N GLU A 618 18.88 -26.99 12.97
CA GLU A 618 19.01 -26.46 14.33
C GLU A 618 19.19 -24.94 14.35
N LYS A 619 19.95 -24.38 13.40
CA LYS A 619 20.17 -22.93 13.30
C LYS A 619 18.88 -22.15 13.01
N THR A 620 17.90 -22.77 12.35
CA THR A 620 16.61 -22.13 12.02
C THR A 620 15.77 -21.79 13.24
N LYS A 621 16.09 -22.37 14.41
CA LYS A 621 15.35 -22.18 15.66
C LYS A 621 15.74 -20.89 16.39
N ALA A 622 16.82 -20.22 15.97
CA ALA A 622 17.32 -19.03 16.63
C ALA A 622 16.29 -17.88 16.61
N LYS A 623 16.18 -17.17 17.74
CA LYS A 623 15.41 -15.93 17.82
C LYS A 623 16.25 -14.78 17.29
N THR A 624 15.72 -14.04 16.33
CA THR A 624 16.46 -12.99 15.60
C THR A 624 15.61 -11.78 15.22
N VAL A 625 14.30 -11.83 15.49
CA VAL A 625 13.38 -10.71 15.24
C VAL A 625 13.07 -10.00 16.56
N ASP A 626 13.14 -8.68 16.53
CA ASP A 626 12.85 -7.82 17.68
C ASP A 626 11.34 -7.69 17.91
N MET A 627 10.93 -7.45 19.15
CA MET A 627 9.54 -7.22 19.51
C MET A 627 9.39 -6.01 20.42
N LEU A 628 8.19 -5.41 20.42
CA LEU A 628 7.80 -4.45 21.45
C LEU A 628 7.15 -5.20 22.62
N SER A 629 7.63 -4.97 23.84
CA SER A 629 7.00 -5.51 25.05
C SER A 629 5.70 -4.76 25.39
N SER A 630 4.89 -5.34 26.28
CA SER A 630 3.71 -4.66 26.83
C SER A 630 4.02 -3.39 27.62
N ALA A 631 5.28 -3.19 28.02
CA ALA A 631 5.76 -1.97 28.66
C ALA A 631 6.28 -0.92 27.65
N GLY A 632 6.14 -1.17 26.34
CA GLY A 632 6.61 -0.27 25.29
C GLY A 632 8.12 -0.29 25.07
N GLN A 633 8.83 -1.33 25.53
CA GLN A 633 10.28 -1.45 25.37
C GLN A 633 10.63 -2.46 24.28
N VAL A 634 11.63 -2.13 23.45
CA VAL A 634 12.14 -3.04 22.43
C VAL A 634 12.94 -4.17 23.09
N VAL A 635 12.50 -5.41 22.88
CA VAL A 635 13.19 -6.64 23.28
C VAL A 635 13.88 -7.22 22.05
N ARG A 636 15.21 -7.26 22.10
CA ARG A 636 16.02 -7.74 20.97
C ARG A 636 15.96 -9.25 20.83
N ASN A 637 15.99 -9.76 19.59
CA ASN A 637 16.10 -11.19 19.29
C ASN A 637 15.09 -12.05 20.07
N ALA A 638 13.82 -11.65 20.04
CA ALA A 638 12.77 -12.25 20.88
C ALA A 638 11.94 -13.30 20.12
N ILE A 639 11.84 -13.16 18.81
CA ILE A 639 10.99 -13.95 17.93
C ILE A 639 11.85 -14.77 16.96
N THR A 640 11.50 -16.04 16.77
CA THR A 640 12.07 -16.90 15.72
C THR A 640 11.33 -16.62 14.41
N PRO A 641 12.00 -16.09 13.36
CA PRO A 641 11.36 -15.86 12.07
C PRO A 641 11.02 -17.18 11.37
N THR A 642 10.01 -17.14 10.52
CA THR A 642 9.59 -18.26 9.66
C THR A 642 9.52 -17.82 8.22
N THR A 643 9.77 -18.76 7.30
CA THR A 643 9.68 -18.56 5.85
C THR A 643 9.43 -19.90 5.16
N GLY A 644 8.94 -19.88 3.94
CA GLY A 644 8.54 -21.08 3.17
C GLY A 644 7.31 -21.79 3.74
N ASP A 645 6.72 -21.29 4.83
CA ASP A 645 5.40 -21.63 5.35
C ASP A 645 5.09 -23.14 5.40
N GLY A 646 6.07 -23.91 5.88
CA GLY A 646 5.97 -25.37 6.05
C GLY A 646 6.51 -26.19 4.88
N VAL A 647 6.79 -25.57 3.73
CA VAL A 647 7.28 -26.25 2.51
C VAL A 647 8.66 -26.88 2.74
N PHE A 648 9.60 -26.12 3.33
CA PHE A 648 10.91 -26.66 3.71
C PHE A 648 10.79 -27.78 4.75
N ASN A 649 9.92 -27.61 5.74
CA ASN A 649 9.69 -28.61 6.79
C ASN A 649 9.18 -29.93 6.20
N ALA A 650 8.20 -29.87 5.30
CA ALA A 650 7.64 -31.04 4.64
C ALA A 650 8.67 -31.75 3.76
N PHE A 651 9.48 -31.01 3.00
CA PHE A 651 10.57 -31.57 2.21
C PHE A 651 11.57 -32.33 3.08
N ILE A 652 12.05 -31.71 4.15
CA ILE A 652 13.02 -32.30 5.08
C ILE A 652 12.43 -33.51 5.81
N ALA A 653 11.16 -33.46 6.22
CA ALA A 653 10.48 -34.58 6.85
C ALA A 653 10.39 -35.80 5.91
N ASN A 654 10.00 -35.58 4.65
CA ASN A 654 9.92 -36.63 3.65
C ASN A 654 11.29 -37.25 3.35
N ALA A 655 12.32 -36.42 3.17
CA ALA A 655 13.69 -36.89 2.95
C ALA A 655 14.21 -37.70 4.16
N THR A 656 13.94 -37.22 5.38
CA THR A 656 14.32 -37.91 6.62
C THR A 656 13.65 -39.27 6.76
N ALA A 657 12.38 -39.40 6.36
CA ALA A 657 11.66 -40.67 6.39
C ALA A 657 12.31 -41.71 5.46
N ILE A 658 12.77 -41.29 4.28
CA ILE A 658 13.49 -42.16 3.33
C ILE A 658 14.83 -42.60 3.93
N TYR A 659 15.60 -41.67 4.49
CA TYR A 659 16.88 -41.97 5.14
C TYR A 659 16.75 -43.01 6.24
N LYS A 660 15.77 -42.84 7.15
CA LYS A 660 15.53 -43.78 8.26
C LYS A 660 15.01 -45.16 7.84
N GLY A 661 14.59 -45.31 6.58
CA GLY A 661 14.14 -46.57 6.01
C GLY A 661 15.25 -47.40 5.34
N GLN A 662 16.47 -46.86 5.22
CA GLN A 662 17.68 -47.53 4.69
C GLN A 662 18.48 -48.23 5.80
#